data_AF-A0A952RNI0-F1
#
_entry.id   AF-A0A952RNI0-F1
#
_cell.length_a   1.000
_cell.length_b   1.000
_cell.length_c   1.000
_cell.angle_alpha   90.00
_cell.angle_beta   90.00
_cell.angle_gamma   90.00
#
_symmetry.space_group_name_H-M   'P 1'
#
loop_
_entity.id
_entity.type
_entity.pdbx_description
1 polymer ?
#
loop_
_entity_poly.entity_id
_entity_poly.type
_entity_poly.pdbx_seq_one_letter_code
_entity_poly.pdbx_strand_id
1 'polypeptide(L)'
;MLASRECARGALVVVLLAAVAAYAGCGSDGDAGPSSNATPDPDGGSSGVNAPLDGGSVGLVDAGGSPDARADYPASILCPEAAADPRCGPGFAAERAMPEPELAAAIGAGLAAWTDPASKDGACITCHSPDGIDLAKIGYSDCDIRRRALRHVSEGQADAIVKLVHALRQKYEVRRPLHPDKFRPFQPAYEPFGQPADDVEVVKTSSQDARDEQFARYLTEDLKLTWATTKIDSLALAKKAYAELVGLDLHAIKLGVPFDRFSEDPSASEGVCGRTPAAAHAGRSIFEWVPDIATSPKPGSEAAWSAAVAAYREAPTTENLWKYYDAIDTLTECSHLPAGDFTRACDWMRFKYKSVQVLSHMLRHDLRLHPDQLADERANGASPREHEHLATVIARSPLWEAGDMIRIAPLERRDNPACFSSPAHPCTVLPPRVDQSIHSVPSHKEALINQGDLFQLSWFVMSFLNDPTLTKHADNFATFIGDYLESVMLPRYDVHHAFIVAVMAARKSAASEWLDASGFRQGTGKIASVRTFSFKQLRDNFSPPASGPRRAIHERMFANFARMWIYLVEDDLRTSGTVYGRDGAFGGAPTNEGGLLSAVRFMRRWVKDLEGADDPAIDAAVVSIESLAKSARELRTKDNYDRENGLQPTSRWADFQTPYAP
;
A
#
# COMPACT_ATOMS: atom_id res chain seq x y z
N MET A 1 19.71 -44.37 23.80
CA MET A 1 20.50 -45.47 24.42
C MET A 1 21.07 -46.29 23.28
N LEU A 2 22.36 -46.46 22.98
CA LEU A 2 23.69 -46.19 23.54
C LEU A 2 24.60 -45.96 22.29
N ALA A 3 25.34 -44.84 22.16
CA ALA A 3 26.78 -44.65 22.47
C ALA A 3 27.73 -45.67 21.78
N SER A 4 28.76 -45.31 20.99
CA SER A 4 29.97 -44.51 21.33
C SER A 4 30.90 -44.34 20.08
N ARG A 5 31.50 -43.15 19.82
CA ARG A 5 32.94 -42.71 19.95
C ARG A 5 33.92 -43.35 18.91
N GLU A 6 34.85 -42.69 18.20
CA GLU A 6 35.95 -41.70 18.46
C GLU A 6 36.45 -41.15 17.08
N CYS A 7 36.76 -39.87 16.82
CA CYS A 7 37.93 -39.00 17.12
C CYS A 7 39.32 -39.36 16.55
N ALA A 8 39.80 -38.61 15.52
CA ALA A 8 41.19 -38.13 15.30
C ALA A 8 41.22 -37.16 14.08
N ARG A 9 41.35 -35.83 14.23
CA ARG A 9 42.58 -34.99 14.33
C ARG A 9 43.54 -35.03 13.13
N GLY A 10 43.66 -33.87 12.46
CA GLY A 10 44.80 -33.44 11.67
C GLY A 10 44.71 -31.92 11.41
N ALA A 11 45.67 -31.15 11.94
CA ALA A 11 45.73 -29.69 11.93
C ALA A 11 46.99 -29.20 11.19
N LEU A 12 46.90 -28.05 10.51
CA LEU A 12 48.01 -27.14 10.14
C LEU A 12 47.36 -25.77 9.76
N VAL A 13 47.31 -24.73 10.60
CA VAL A 13 48.33 -23.69 10.95
C VAL A 13 48.81 -22.90 9.72
N VAL A 14 48.18 -21.75 9.39
CA VAL A 14 48.48 -20.32 9.71
C VAL A 14 49.62 -19.70 8.88
N VAL A 15 49.30 -18.63 8.13
CA VAL A 15 50.10 -17.38 8.03
C VAL A 15 49.16 -16.16 7.88
N LEU A 16 49.31 -15.20 8.79
CA LEU A 16 48.82 -13.81 8.80
C LEU A 16 49.63 -12.93 7.84
N LEU A 17 49.03 -11.85 7.29
CA LEU A 17 49.48 -10.47 7.54
C LEU A 17 48.58 -9.41 6.88
N ALA A 18 48.37 -8.35 7.66
CA ALA A 18 47.61 -7.14 7.37
C ALA A 18 48.45 -6.08 6.62
N ALA A 19 47.78 -5.13 5.98
CA ALA A 19 48.32 -3.79 5.71
C ALA A 19 47.22 -2.73 5.76
N VAL A 20 47.52 -1.65 6.47
CA VAL A 20 46.75 -0.43 6.75
C VAL A 20 47.28 0.71 5.87
N ALA A 21 46.41 1.59 5.38
CA ALA A 21 46.68 3.00 5.08
C ALA A 21 45.31 3.72 5.02
N ALA A 22 44.89 4.54 5.98
CA ALA A 22 45.35 5.88 6.34
C ALA A 22 45.25 6.89 5.18
N TYR A 23 44.22 7.74 5.21
CA TYR A 23 44.23 9.05 4.57
C TYR A 23 43.71 10.08 5.56
N ALA A 24 44.60 10.98 5.97
CA ALA A 24 44.34 12.20 6.72
C ALA A 24 45.08 13.34 6.00
N GLY A 25 44.41 14.47 5.84
CA GLY A 25 44.95 15.78 5.44
C GLY A 25 43.83 16.79 5.68
N CYS A 26 43.87 17.59 6.75
CA CYS A 26 44.41 18.96 6.81
C CYS A 26 43.76 19.85 5.72
N GLY A 27 43.02 20.92 5.98
CA GLY A 27 42.94 21.83 7.12
C GLY A 27 42.86 23.26 6.53
N SER A 28 41.95 24.11 7.02
CA SER A 28 42.15 25.57 7.03
C SER A 28 41.13 26.23 7.95
N ASP A 29 41.69 27.07 8.81
CA ASP A 29 41.08 27.92 9.84
C ASP A 29 40.44 29.20 9.25
N GLY A 30 39.66 29.87 10.10
CA GLY A 30 39.20 31.26 9.97
C GLY A 30 37.66 31.35 9.95
N ASP A 31 36.95 32.12 10.77
CA ASP A 31 37.35 33.25 11.60
C ASP A 31 36.26 33.56 12.63
N ALA A 32 36.62 34.37 13.62
CA ALA A 32 35.90 34.63 14.84
C ALA A 32 34.80 35.74 14.77
N GLY A 33 33.70 35.51 15.50
CA GLY A 33 33.01 36.49 16.36
C GLY A 33 31.82 37.29 15.78
N PRO A 34 31.04 38.00 16.60
CA PRO A 34 30.78 37.80 18.03
C PRO A 34 29.27 37.80 18.41
N SER A 35 29.08 37.44 19.68
CA SER A 35 27.91 37.60 20.55
C SER A 35 27.07 38.88 20.40
N SER A 36 25.76 38.74 20.63
CA SER A 36 24.96 39.76 21.33
C SER A 36 23.99 39.13 22.32
N ASN A 37 24.21 39.48 23.59
CA ASN A 37 23.30 39.31 24.71
C ASN A 37 21.98 40.06 24.49
N ALA A 38 20.87 39.47 24.94
CA ALA A 38 19.72 40.23 25.43
C ALA A 38 19.12 39.49 26.64
N THR A 39 19.22 40.15 27.78
CA THR A 39 18.64 39.83 29.09
C THR A 39 17.11 40.00 29.12
N PRO A 40 16.43 39.44 30.13
CA PRO A 40 14.99 39.25 30.16
C PRO A 40 14.27 40.48 30.75
N ASP A 41 12.98 40.63 30.44
CA ASP A 41 12.07 41.37 31.32
C ASP A 41 10.74 40.60 31.50
N PRO A 42 10.13 40.67 32.71
CA PRO A 42 8.99 39.88 33.13
C PRO A 42 7.66 40.66 33.06
N ASP A 43 6.60 40.05 33.61
CA ASP A 43 5.21 40.51 33.75
C ASP A 43 4.35 40.28 32.50
N GLY A 44 3.20 39.61 32.53
CA GLY A 44 2.29 39.29 33.63
C GLY A 44 0.88 39.57 33.12
N GLY A 45 -0.03 38.58 33.12
CA GLY A 45 -1.43 38.84 32.78
C GLY A 45 -2.20 37.64 32.24
N SER A 46 -2.90 36.95 33.15
CA SER A 46 -3.88 35.91 32.83
C SER A 46 -5.20 36.53 32.36
N SER A 47 -5.84 35.93 31.35
CA SER A 47 -7.30 35.83 31.26
C SER A 47 -7.66 34.85 30.14
N GLY A 48 -8.40 33.81 30.52
CA GLY A 48 -8.71 32.67 29.66
C GLY A 48 -9.71 32.97 28.55
N VAL A 49 -9.56 32.23 27.46
CA VAL A 49 -10.60 31.96 26.47
C VAL A 49 -10.37 30.53 25.97
N ASN A 50 -11.42 29.72 26.01
CA ASN A 50 -11.47 28.38 25.41
C ASN A 50 -11.15 28.46 23.92
N ALA A 51 -10.09 27.79 23.47
CA ALA A 51 -9.85 27.50 22.06
C ALA A 51 -9.67 25.98 21.90
N PRO A 52 -10.21 25.36 20.82
CA PRO A 52 -9.82 24.01 20.44
C PRO A 52 -8.32 23.99 20.18
N LEU A 53 -7.69 22.81 20.28
CA LEU A 53 -6.28 22.60 19.95
C LEU A 53 -6.00 23.07 18.51
N ASP A 54 -5.63 24.34 18.38
CA ASP A 54 -5.13 24.90 17.13
C ASP A 54 -3.71 24.37 16.95
N GLY A 55 -3.51 23.63 15.87
CA GLY A 55 -2.24 23.04 15.50
C GLY A 55 -1.20 24.13 15.32
N GLY A 56 -0.37 24.34 16.34
CA GLY A 56 0.83 25.16 16.23
C GLY A 56 1.68 24.64 15.08
N SER A 57 1.88 25.50 14.08
CA SER A 57 2.67 25.25 12.88
C SER A 57 4.14 24.99 13.25
N VAL A 58 4.46 23.75 13.59
CA VAL A 58 5.73 23.15 13.17
C VAL A 58 5.68 23.20 11.64
N GLY A 59 6.79 23.56 10.97
CA GLY A 59 6.89 23.58 9.51
C GLY A 59 6.63 22.19 8.92
N LEU A 60 5.37 21.78 8.90
CA LEU A 60 4.82 20.69 8.15
C LEU A 60 4.87 21.15 6.70
N VAL A 61 5.74 20.50 5.94
CA VAL A 61 5.63 20.47 4.49
C VAL A 61 4.16 20.20 4.18
N ASP A 62 3.55 21.04 3.35
CA ASP A 62 2.14 20.98 2.97
C ASP A 62 1.80 19.56 2.49
N ALA A 63 1.34 18.71 3.41
CA ALA A 63 1.04 17.30 3.15
C ALA A 63 -0.29 17.15 2.39
N GLY A 64 -1.01 18.27 2.23
CA GLY A 64 -2.09 18.42 1.27
C GLY A 64 -1.53 18.87 -0.08
N GLY A 65 -0.76 18.01 -0.74
CA GLY A 65 -0.51 18.21 -2.17
C GLY A 65 -1.84 18.43 -2.87
N SER A 66 -1.96 19.50 -3.67
CA SER A 66 -3.17 19.73 -4.47
C SER A 66 -3.56 18.44 -5.18
N PRO A 67 -4.86 18.05 -5.24
CA PRO A 67 -5.30 16.93 -6.07
C PRO A 67 -4.86 17.07 -7.54
N ASP A 68 -4.51 18.28 -7.97
CA ASP A 68 -3.96 18.60 -9.29
C ASP A 68 -2.41 18.54 -9.36
N ALA A 69 -1.74 18.10 -8.30
CA ALA A 69 -0.29 17.96 -8.29
C ALA A 69 0.12 16.92 -9.35
N ARG A 70 0.78 17.41 -10.39
CA ARG A 70 1.29 16.57 -11.46
C ARG A 70 2.32 15.58 -10.92
N ALA A 71 2.30 14.35 -11.43
CA ALA A 71 3.30 13.34 -11.17
C ALA A 71 4.65 13.82 -11.74
N ASP A 72 5.65 13.92 -10.86
CA ASP A 72 7.02 14.25 -11.24
C ASP A 72 7.87 12.99 -11.14
N TYR A 73 7.98 12.28 -12.26
CA TYR A 73 8.68 11.01 -12.32
C TYR A 73 10.20 11.21 -12.31
N PRO A 74 10.94 10.59 -11.36
CA PRO A 74 12.39 10.74 -11.30
C PRO A 74 13.05 10.14 -12.53
N ALA A 75 14.18 10.72 -12.94
CA ALA A 75 14.92 10.31 -14.15
C ALA A 75 15.32 8.82 -14.13
N SER A 76 15.44 8.22 -12.94
CA SER A 76 15.80 6.82 -12.73
C SER A 76 14.75 5.84 -13.29
N ILE A 77 13.46 6.22 -13.31
CA ILE A 77 12.35 5.41 -13.83
C ILE A 77 11.90 5.83 -15.23
N LEU A 78 12.53 6.84 -15.82
CA LEU A 78 12.28 7.24 -17.20
C LEU A 78 13.18 6.45 -18.16
N CYS A 79 12.68 6.25 -19.38
CA CYS A 79 13.53 5.77 -20.46
C CYS A 79 14.67 6.78 -20.74
N PRO A 80 15.87 6.29 -21.12
CA PRO A 80 16.95 7.15 -21.55
C PRO A 80 16.57 7.88 -22.85
N GLU A 81 17.11 9.08 -23.06
CA GLU A 81 16.82 9.90 -24.25
C GLU A 81 17.37 9.29 -25.55
N ALA A 82 18.45 8.52 -25.45
CA ALA A 82 18.97 7.72 -26.56
C ALA A 82 18.46 6.27 -26.46
N ALA A 83 18.44 5.55 -27.59
CA ALA A 83 18.11 4.12 -27.69
C ALA A 83 19.18 3.20 -27.04
N ALA A 84 19.71 3.60 -25.88
CA ALA A 84 20.70 2.87 -25.11
C ALA A 84 20.10 1.65 -24.40
N ASP A 85 18.79 1.65 -24.16
CA ASP A 85 18.07 0.53 -23.56
C ASP A 85 17.10 -0.10 -24.57
N PRO A 86 17.34 -1.36 -25.01
CA PRO A 86 16.49 -2.02 -26.01
C PRO A 86 15.06 -2.29 -25.51
N ARG A 87 14.81 -2.18 -24.20
CA ARG A 87 13.47 -2.32 -23.61
C ARG A 87 12.60 -1.09 -23.83
N CYS A 88 13.23 0.06 -24.05
CA CYS A 88 12.57 1.34 -24.18
C CYS A 88 12.20 1.65 -25.64
N GLY A 89 10.92 1.90 -25.89
CA GLY A 89 10.44 2.50 -27.14
C GLY A 89 10.78 4.00 -27.21
N PRO A 90 10.87 4.58 -28.41
CA PRO A 90 11.20 5.99 -28.56
C PRO A 90 10.07 6.87 -28.02
N GLY A 91 10.42 7.94 -27.32
CA GLY A 91 9.50 9.01 -26.99
C GLY A 91 9.16 9.89 -28.20
N PHE A 92 8.25 10.83 -27.98
CA PHE A 92 7.91 11.85 -28.96
C PHE A 92 9.08 12.81 -29.21
N ALA A 93 9.37 13.06 -30.48
CA ALA A 93 10.36 14.01 -30.91
C ALA A 93 9.76 14.93 -31.98
N ALA A 94 9.82 16.25 -31.76
CA ALA A 94 9.09 17.24 -32.55
C ALA A 94 9.52 17.26 -34.02
N GLU A 95 10.80 16.96 -34.29
CA GLU A 95 11.36 16.86 -35.64
C GLU A 95 10.84 15.65 -36.43
N ARG A 96 10.18 14.69 -35.75
CA ARG A 96 9.53 13.52 -36.34
C ARG A 96 8.01 13.54 -36.14
N ALA A 97 7.43 14.70 -35.82
CA ALA A 97 6.00 14.83 -35.61
C ALA A 97 5.22 14.50 -36.90
N MET A 98 4.21 13.62 -36.77
CA MET A 98 3.24 13.35 -37.82
C MET A 98 2.39 14.60 -38.06
N PRO A 99 2.15 14.99 -39.32
CA PRO A 99 1.15 16.01 -39.65
C PRO A 99 -0.24 15.63 -39.12
N GLU A 100 -1.07 16.62 -38.78
CA GLU A 100 -2.39 16.40 -38.17
C GLU A 100 -3.26 15.34 -38.90
N PRO A 101 -3.38 15.33 -40.24
CA PRO A 101 -4.17 14.30 -40.93
C PRO A 101 -3.59 12.89 -40.78
N GLU A 102 -2.26 12.77 -40.76
CA GLU A 102 -1.58 11.48 -40.55
C GLU A 102 -1.71 11.02 -39.09
N LEU A 103 -1.59 11.96 -38.14
CA LEU A 103 -1.78 11.70 -36.72
C LEU A 103 -3.20 11.16 -36.46
N ALA A 104 -4.22 11.84 -36.98
CA ALA A 104 -5.61 11.41 -36.88
C ALA A 104 -5.84 10.04 -37.54
N ALA A 105 -5.26 9.79 -38.72
CA ALA A 105 -5.36 8.50 -39.41
C ALA A 105 -4.68 7.36 -38.64
N ALA A 106 -3.50 7.61 -38.04
CA ALA A 106 -2.78 6.65 -37.21
C ALA A 106 -3.60 6.28 -35.95
N ILE A 107 -4.16 7.29 -35.28
CA ILE A 107 -5.04 7.11 -34.13
C ILE A 107 -6.27 6.28 -34.53
N GLY A 108 -6.96 6.67 -35.62
CA GLY A 108 -8.15 5.96 -36.09
C GLY A 108 -7.90 4.49 -36.46
N ALA A 109 -6.85 4.23 -37.25
CA ALA A 109 -6.50 2.88 -37.69
C ALA A 109 -6.08 1.98 -36.52
N GLY A 110 -5.23 2.48 -35.62
CA GLY A 110 -4.80 1.68 -34.48
C GLY A 110 -5.91 1.47 -33.45
N LEU A 111 -6.82 2.43 -33.25
CA LEU A 111 -8.00 2.22 -32.39
C LEU A 111 -8.95 1.17 -32.97
N ALA A 112 -9.13 1.14 -34.28
CA ALA A 112 -9.91 0.09 -34.93
C ALA A 112 -9.31 -1.30 -34.69
N ALA A 113 -7.97 -1.43 -34.74
CA ALA A 113 -7.28 -2.67 -34.35
C ALA A 113 -7.39 -2.96 -32.85
N TRP A 114 -7.27 -1.93 -32.00
CA TRP A 114 -7.31 -2.03 -30.54
C TRP A 114 -8.65 -2.53 -29.99
N THR A 115 -9.75 -2.16 -30.65
CA THR A 115 -11.11 -2.51 -30.25
C THR A 115 -11.71 -3.63 -31.11
N ASP A 116 -10.92 -4.31 -31.95
CA ASP A 116 -11.44 -5.32 -32.87
C ASP A 116 -11.98 -6.55 -32.10
N PRO A 117 -13.30 -6.82 -32.11
CA PRO A 117 -13.87 -7.98 -31.43
C PRO A 117 -13.45 -9.32 -32.06
N ALA A 118 -12.89 -9.32 -33.27
CA ALA A 118 -12.32 -10.52 -33.90
C ALA A 118 -10.92 -10.89 -33.37
N SER A 119 -10.34 -10.06 -32.51
CA SER A 119 -9.05 -10.34 -31.86
C SER A 119 -9.10 -11.66 -31.10
N LYS A 120 -8.08 -12.48 -31.29
CA LYS A 120 -7.93 -13.75 -30.58
C LYS A 120 -7.77 -13.46 -29.08
N ASP A 121 -8.58 -14.13 -28.27
CA ASP A 121 -8.64 -13.98 -26.80
C ASP A 121 -9.22 -12.64 -26.31
N GLY A 122 -9.87 -11.87 -27.18
CA GLY A 122 -10.51 -10.60 -26.85
C GLY A 122 -9.75 -9.39 -27.41
N ALA A 123 -10.46 -8.28 -27.56
CA ALA A 123 -9.89 -7.01 -28.03
C ALA A 123 -8.92 -6.43 -26.99
N CYS A 124 -7.89 -5.68 -27.41
CA CYS A 124 -6.87 -5.14 -26.50
C CYS A 124 -7.46 -4.29 -25.36
N ILE A 125 -8.52 -3.53 -25.64
CA ILE A 125 -9.29 -2.74 -24.67
C ILE A 125 -9.86 -3.54 -23.49
N THR A 126 -9.99 -4.86 -23.62
CA THR A 126 -10.57 -5.75 -22.59
C THR A 126 -9.57 -6.11 -21.48
N CYS A 127 -8.29 -5.78 -21.67
CA CYS A 127 -7.23 -5.92 -20.67
C CYS A 127 -6.49 -4.60 -20.40
N HIS A 128 -6.51 -3.67 -21.34
CA HIS A 128 -5.77 -2.41 -21.28
C HIS A 128 -6.68 -1.18 -21.14
N SER A 129 -6.06 0.00 -21.18
CA SER A 129 -6.78 1.27 -21.28
C SER A 129 -7.66 1.35 -22.55
N PRO A 130 -8.65 2.26 -22.60
CA PRO A 130 -9.59 2.35 -23.72
C PRO A 130 -8.98 2.71 -25.07
N ASP A 131 -7.78 3.29 -25.05
CA ASP A 131 -7.09 3.79 -26.25
C ASP A 131 -5.60 3.46 -26.31
N GLY A 132 -5.04 2.73 -25.34
CA GLY A 132 -3.61 2.38 -25.32
C GLY A 132 -2.69 3.44 -24.70
N ILE A 133 -3.24 4.42 -23.96
CA ILE A 133 -2.44 5.45 -23.27
C ILE A 133 -1.43 4.87 -22.28
N ASP A 134 -1.76 3.74 -21.66
CA ASP A 134 -0.88 2.96 -20.80
C ASP A 134 0.40 2.53 -21.54
N LEU A 135 0.29 2.02 -22.77
CA LEU A 135 1.47 1.66 -23.61
C LEU A 135 2.21 2.88 -24.18
N ALA A 136 1.52 4.01 -24.34
CA ALA A 136 2.15 5.25 -24.78
C ALA A 136 3.02 5.86 -23.66
N LYS A 137 2.50 5.89 -22.43
CA LYS A 137 3.18 6.42 -21.25
C LYS A 137 4.22 5.44 -20.71
N ILE A 138 3.95 4.14 -20.71
CA ILE A 138 4.91 3.09 -20.33
C ILE A 138 5.64 2.63 -21.58
N GLY A 139 6.89 3.06 -21.72
CA GLY A 139 7.70 3.05 -22.92
C GLY A 139 8.18 1.67 -23.37
N TYR A 140 7.30 0.69 -23.52
CA TYR A 140 7.65 -0.57 -24.15
C TYR A 140 8.19 -0.34 -25.57
N SER A 141 9.17 -1.17 -25.96
CA SER A 141 9.75 -1.14 -27.30
C SER A 141 8.70 -1.50 -28.37
N ASP A 142 8.87 -0.97 -29.58
CA ASP A 142 8.01 -1.28 -30.72
C ASP A 142 7.99 -2.78 -31.01
N CYS A 143 9.13 -3.44 -30.86
CA CYS A 143 9.26 -4.89 -31.03
C CYS A 143 8.42 -5.64 -30.00
N ASP A 144 8.40 -5.20 -28.74
CA ASP A 144 7.62 -5.83 -27.67
C ASP A 144 6.12 -5.63 -27.85
N ILE A 145 5.71 -4.40 -28.17
CA ILE A 145 4.31 -4.06 -28.45
C ILE A 145 3.82 -4.93 -29.61
N ARG A 146 4.56 -4.95 -30.72
CA ARG A 146 4.21 -5.73 -31.91
C ARG A 146 4.12 -7.22 -31.61
N ARG A 147 5.12 -7.79 -30.94
CA ARG A 147 5.16 -9.22 -30.61
C ARG A 147 4.00 -9.63 -29.72
N ARG A 148 3.66 -8.83 -28.70
CA ARG A 148 2.48 -9.08 -27.86
C ARG A 148 1.20 -8.97 -28.70
N ALA A 149 1.04 -7.92 -29.51
CA ALA A 149 -0.13 -7.73 -30.35
C ALA A 149 -0.35 -8.89 -31.35
N LEU A 150 0.70 -9.44 -31.96
CA LEU A 150 0.63 -10.57 -32.90
C LEU A 150 0.05 -11.86 -32.30
N ARG A 151 -0.06 -11.97 -30.97
CA ARG A 151 -0.76 -13.10 -30.33
C ARG A 151 -2.28 -12.98 -30.45
N HIS A 152 -2.78 -11.78 -30.75
CA HIS A 152 -4.19 -11.40 -30.71
C HIS A 152 -4.70 -10.95 -32.07
N VAL A 153 -3.91 -10.19 -32.83
CA VAL A 153 -4.33 -9.55 -34.08
C VAL A 153 -3.42 -9.92 -35.26
N SER A 154 -3.87 -9.58 -36.48
CA SER A 154 -3.06 -9.74 -37.69
C SER A 154 -1.83 -8.84 -37.70
N GLU A 155 -0.89 -9.11 -38.62
CA GLU A 155 0.34 -8.34 -38.76
C GLU A 155 0.11 -6.85 -39.03
N GLY A 156 -0.78 -6.52 -39.97
CA GLY A 156 -1.12 -5.12 -40.27
C GLY A 156 -1.81 -4.42 -39.10
N GLN A 157 -2.60 -5.13 -38.31
CA GLN A 157 -3.22 -4.58 -37.11
C GLN A 157 -2.18 -4.36 -35.99
N ALA A 158 -1.23 -5.28 -35.83
CA ALA A 158 -0.14 -5.10 -34.86
C ALA A 158 0.72 -3.86 -35.20
N ASP A 159 1.02 -3.65 -36.49
CA ASP A 159 1.74 -2.46 -36.95
C ASP A 159 0.92 -1.17 -36.73
N ALA A 160 -0.40 -1.23 -36.93
CA ALA A 160 -1.31 -0.13 -36.63
C ALA A 160 -1.34 0.22 -35.13
N ILE A 161 -1.27 -0.78 -34.25
CA ILE A 161 -1.17 -0.58 -32.79
C ILE A 161 0.16 0.11 -32.42
N VAL A 162 1.28 -0.31 -32.99
CA VAL A 162 2.57 0.38 -32.79
C VAL A 162 2.47 1.84 -33.25
N LYS A 163 1.86 2.11 -34.42
CA LYS A 163 1.67 3.47 -34.92
C LYS A 163 0.76 4.31 -34.01
N LEU A 164 -0.30 3.71 -33.45
CA LEU A 164 -1.15 4.35 -32.43
C LEU A 164 -0.34 4.77 -31.22
N VAL A 165 0.53 3.91 -30.68
CA VAL A 165 1.37 4.24 -29.52
C VAL A 165 2.24 5.46 -29.79
N HIS A 166 2.88 5.55 -30.97
CA HIS A 166 3.66 6.74 -31.36
C HIS A 166 2.78 7.99 -31.51
N ALA A 167 1.60 7.85 -32.10
CA ALA A 167 0.65 8.93 -32.26
C ALA A 167 0.15 9.47 -30.90
N LEU A 168 -0.08 8.60 -29.92
CA LEU A 168 -0.44 9.00 -28.56
C LEU A 168 0.72 9.67 -27.84
N ARG A 169 1.96 9.18 -28.01
CA ARG A 169 3.16 9.87 -27.48
C ARG A 169 3.25 11.29 -28.03
N GLN A 170 2.97 11.51 -29.32
CA GLN A 170 2.87 12.86 -29.89
C GLN A 170 1.71 13.66 -29.30
N LYS A 171 0.50 13.11 -29.27
CA LYS A 171 -0.71 13.79 -28.77
C LYS A 171 -0.56 14.28 -27.33
N TYR A 172 0.12 13.51 -26.48
CA TYR A 172 0.34 13.81 -25.06
C TYR A 172 1.77 14.31 -24.75
N GLU A 173 2.53 14.68 -25.78
CA GLU A 173 3.91 15.19 -25.66
C GLU A 173 4.85 14.33 -24.79
N VAL A 174 4.72 13.00 -24.86
CA VAL A 174 5.51 12.03 -24.07
C VAL A 174 6.92 11.93 -24.63
N ARG A 175 7.80 12.88 -24.27
CA ARG A 175 9.19 12.92 -24.74
C ARG A 175 10.07 11.83 -24.15
N ARG A 176 9.86 11.51 -22.87
CA ARG A 176 10.56 10.45 -22.14
C ARG A 176 9.51 9.55 -21.49
N PRO A 177 9.17 8.41 -22.10
CA PRO A 177 8.20 7.51 -21.50
C PRO A 177 8.79 6.84 -20.26
N LEU A 178 7.91 6.27 -19.43
CA LEU A 178 8.25 5.51 -18.23
C LEU A 178 8.93 4.19 -18.63
N HIS A 179 9.97 3.80 -17.90
CA HIS A 179 10.72 2.59 -18.20
C HIS A 179 9.92 1.34 -17.81
N PRO A 180 9.69 0.39 -18.73
CA PRO A 180 8.79 -0.75 -18.49
C PRO A 180 9.21 -1.65 -17.32
N ASP A 181 10.52 -1.89 -17.13
CA ASP A 181 10.99 -2.76 -16.02
C ASP A 181 11.14 -2.04 -14.67
N LYS A 182 11.05 -0.71 -14.63
CA LYS A 182 11.31 0.10 -13.43
C LYS A 182 10.06 0.77 -12.89
N PHE A 183 9.18 1.21 -13.79
CA PHE A 183 7.92 1.80 -13.39
C PHE A 183 7.01 0.74 -12.76
N ARG A 184 6.56 1.03 -11.55
CA ARG A 184 5.63 0.23 -10.77
C ARG A 184 4.45 1.13 -10.42
N PRO A 185 3.24 0.85 -10.92
CA PRO A 185 2.07 1.67 -10.61
C PRO A 185 1.89 1.86 -9.10
N PHE A 186 1.53 3.09 -8.70
CA PHE A 186 1.32 3.49 -7.30
C PHE A 186 2.53 3.33 -6.35
N GLN A 187 3.71 2.91 -6.82
CA GLN A 187 4.89 2.81 -5.98
C GLN A 187 5.21 4.18 -5.37
N PRO A 188 5.19 4.32 -4.03
CA PRO A 188 5.48 5.59 -3.40
C PRO A 188 6.96 5.95 -3.59
N ALA A 189 7.23 7.26 -3.67
CA ALA A 189 8.52 7.80 -4.13
C ALA A 189 8.97 7.26 -5.51
N TYR A 190 8.07 6.61 -6.26
CA TYR A 190 8.29 5.97 -7.56
C TYR A 190 9.29 4.79 -7.58
N GLU A 191 9.90 4.44 -6.45
CA GLU A 191 10.93 3.40 -6.38
C GLU A 191 10.89 2.63 -5.05
N PRO A 192 11.09 1.30 -5.05
CA PRO A 192 11.36 0.56 -3.82
C PRO A 192 12.81 0.72 -3.36
N PHE A 193 13.11 0.35 -2.10
CA PHE A 193 14.49 0.09 -1.68
C PHE A 193 15.07 -1.14 -2.39
N GLY A 194 16.40 -1.22 -2.49
CA GLY A 194 17.10 -2.32 -3.15
C GLY A 194 17.28 -2.13 -4.67
N GLN A 195 17.87 -3.12 -5.32
CA GLN A 195 18.07 -3.13 -6.77
C GLN A 195 16.90 -3.82 -7.47
N PRO A 196 16.42 -3.32 -8.62
CA PRO A 196 15.32 -3.94 -9.36
C PRO A 196 15.54 -5.43 -9.73
N ALA A 197 16.79 -5.87 -9.83
CA ALA A 197 17.15 -7.26 -10.09
C ALA A 197 16.83 -8.21 -8.91
N ASP A 198 16.69 -7.67 -7.70
CA ASP A 198 16.41 -8.42 -6.46
C ASP A 198 14.90 -8.48 -6.14
N ASP A 199 14.05 -7.87 -6.97
CA ASP A 199 12.60 -7.77 -6.75
C ASP A 199 11.83 -8.98 -7.29
N VAL A 200 12.48 -9.82 -8.08
CA VAL A 200 11.82 -10.84 -8.92
C VAL A 200 11.62 -12.17 -8.19
N GLU A 201 12.46 -12.48 -7.20
CA GLU A 201 12.53 -13.85 -6.67
C GLU A 201 11.95 -13.94 -5.26
N VAL A 202 10.72 -14.47 -5.17
CA VAL A 202 10.00 -14.71 -3.91
C VAL A 202 10.80 -15.56 -2.91
N VAL A 203 11.75 -16.34 -3.43
CA VAL A 203 12.55 -17.30 -2.66
C VAL A 203 13.73 -16.64 -1.92
N LYS A 204 14.14 -15.42 -2.32
CA LYS A 204 15.28 -14.71 -1.70
C LYS A 204 14.85 -13.88 -0.50
N THR A 205 14.62 -14.58 0.60
CA THR A 205 14.27 -13.97 1.89
C THR A 205 15.30 -12.92 2.38
N SER A 206 16.58 -13.06 2.03
CA SER A 206 17.64 -12.09 2.36
C SER A 206 17.41 -10.71 1.74
N SER A 207 16.81 -10.63 0.55
CA SER A 207 16.55 -9.35 -0.12
C SER A 207 15.41 -8.60 0.57
N GLN A 208 14.40 -9.32 1.07
CA GLN A 208 13.31 -8.73 1.85
C GLN A 208 13.83 -8.16 3.18
N ASP A 209 14.64 -8.94 3.90
CA ASP A 209 15.28 -8.52 5.15
C ASP A 209 16.15 -7.25 4.94
N ALA A 210 16.91 -7.20 3.85
CA ALA A 210 17.75 -6.05 3.52
C ALA A 210 16.95 -4.79 3.17
N ARG A 211 15.79 -4.93 2.51
CA ARG A 211 14.89 -3.81 2.21
C ARG A 211 14.20 -3.28 3.46
N ASP A 212 13.79 -4.16 4.36
CA ASP A 212 13.24 -3.79 5.67
C ASP A 212 14.28 -3.06 6.54
N GLU A 213 15.56 -3.47 6.48
CA GLU A 213 16.64 -2.77 7.18
C GLU A 213 16.94 -1.40 6.57
N GLN A 214 16.90 -1.26 5.25
CA GLN A 214 17.03 0.05 4.59
C GLN A 214 15.89 0.98 4.97
N PHE A 215 14.66 0.47 5.05
CA PHE A 215 13.53 1.26 5.50
C PHE A 215 13.70 1.70 6.96
N ALA A 216 14.20 0.83 7.83
CA ALA A 216 14.52 1.18 9.21
C ALA A 216 15.48 2.38 9.28
N ARG A 217 16.58 2.34 8.51
CA ARG A 217 17.54 3.45 8.41
C ARG A 217 16.89 4.70 7.85
N TYR A 218 16.08 4.59 6.80
CA TYR A 218 15.35 5.73 6.24
C TYR A 218 14.47 6.44 7.28
N LEU A 219 13.72 5.69 8.09
CA LEU A 219 12.89 6.26 9.16
C LEU A 219 13.72 6.95 10.25
N THR A 220 14.88 6.38 10.61
CA THR A 220 15.70 6.86 11.75
C THR A 220 16.74 7.92 11.38
N GLU A 221 17.32 7.84 10.18
CA GLU A 221 18.47 8.64 9.75
C GLU A 221 18.04 9.76 8.80
N ASP A 222 17.16 9.47 7.85
CA ASP A 222 16.75 10.43 6.82
C ASP A 222 15.52 11.24 7.27
N LEU A 223 14.43 10.56 7.63
CA LEU A 223 13.21 11.21 8.14
C LEU A 223 13.34 11.62 9.62
N LYS A 224 14.19 10.93 10.39
CA LYS A 224 14.43 11.17 11.83
C LYS A 224 13.15 11.27 12.64
N LEU A 225 12.17 10.41 12.35
CA LEU A 225 10.88 10.45 13.03
C LEU A 225 11.08 10.26 14.54
N THR A 226 10.47 11.13 15.34
CA THR A 226 10.58 11.15 16.80
C THR A 226 10.17 9.79 17.37
N TRP A 227 9.10 9.22 16.84
CA TRP A 227 8.60 7.89 17.19
C TRP A 227 9.62 6.76 16.93
N ALA A 228 10.43 6.85 15.87
CA ALA A 228 11.41 5.82 15.51
C ALA A 228 12.76 5.99 16.22
N THR A 229 13.08 7.20 16.70
CA THR A 229 14.45 7.54 17.16
C THR A 229 14.54 7.84 18.66
N THR A 230 13.69 8.73 19.16
CA THR A 230 13.85 9.37 20.48
C THR A 230 12.93 8.71 21.49
N LYS A 231 13.42 8.39 22.68
CA LYS A 231 12.54 7.89 23.76
C LYS A 231 11.46 8.94 24.04
N ILE A 232 10.19 8.58 23.86
CA ILE A 232 9.06 9.47 24.17
C ILE A 232 8.81 9.43 25.67
N ASP A 233 9.35 10.39 26.41
CA ASP A 233 9.25 10.49 27.88
C ASP A 233 8.38 11.65 28.36
N SER A 234 7.69 12.34 27.45
CA SER A 234 6.84 13.48 27.76
C SER A 234 5.67 13.62 26.77
N LEU A 235 4.62 14.33 27.22
CA LEU A 235 3.49 14.69 26.37
C LEU A 235 3.91 15.53 25.15
N ALA A 236 4.90 16.42 25.29
CA ALA A 236 5.40 17.24 24.19
C ALA A 236 6.00 16.37 23.07
N LEU A 237 6.82 15.38 23.42
CA LEU A 237 7.36 14.42 22.45
C LEU A 237 6.27 13.53 21.87
N ALA A 238 5.26 13.13 22.66
CA ALA A 238 4.12 12.36 22.18
C ALA A 238 3.32 13.13 21.13
N LYS A 239 2.99 14.41 21.38
CA LYS A 239 2.31 15.28 20.43
C LYS A 239 3.13 15.51 19.16
N LYS A 240 4.45 15.68 19.29
CA LYS A 240 5.35 15.82 18.14
C LYS A 240 5.35 14.55 17.28
N ALA A 241 5.57 13.39 17.88
CA ALA A 241 5.56 12.09 17.19
C ALA A 241 4.22 11.82 16.48
N TYR A 242 3.10 12.16 17.14
CA TYR A 242 1.78 12.06 16.56
C TYR A 242 1.60 12.96 15.33
N ALA A 243 1.96 14.24 15.45
CA ALA A 243 1.87 15.19 14.35
C ALA A 243 2.74 14.80 13.16
N GLU A 244 3.95 14.28 13.41
CA GLU A 244 4.82 13.72 12.37
C GLU A 244 4.11 12.57 11.64
N LEU A 245 3.57 11.57 12.34
CA LEU A 245 2.89 10.41 11.75
C LEU A 245 1.62 10.80 10.96
N VAL A 246 0.82 11.72 11.47
CA VAL A 246 -0.38 12.22 10.77
C VAL A 246 0.02 13.00 9.51
N GLY A 247 1.06 13.83 9.61
CA GLY A 247 1.54 14.68 8.52
C GLY A 247 2.39 13.97 7.46
N LEU A 248 2.64 12.66 7.59
CA LEU A 248 3.38 11.90 6.59
C LEU A 248 2.63 11.86 5.25
N ASP A 249 3.30 12.28 4.19
CA ASP A 249 2.88 12.04 2.81
C ASP A 249 3.31 10.62 2.39
N LEU A 250 2.38 9.67 2.51
CA LEU A 250 2.63 8.27 2.19
C LEU A 250 3.00 8.02 0.73
N HIS A 251 2.65 8.92 -0.20
CA HIS A 251 3.02 8.78 -1.61
C HIS A 251 4.46 9.24 -1.87
N ALA A 252 5.07 9.99 -0.96
CA ALA A 252 6.47 10.44 -1.05
C ALA A 252 7.45 9.55 -0.27
N ILE A 253 6.95 8.63 0.56
CA ILE A 253 7.80 7.77 1.40
C ILE A 253 8.32 6.60 0.58
N LYS A 254 9.64 6.45 0.51
CA LYS A 254 10.25 5.25 -0.07
C LYS A 254 9.98 4.04 0.82
N LEU A 255 9.51 2.93 0.24
CA LEU A 255 9.22 1.68 0.93
C LEU A 255 10.06 0.52 0.40
N GLY A 256 10.26 -0.50 1.22
CA GLY A 256 10.98 -1.73 0.89
C GLY A 256 10.12 -2.81 0.24
N VAL A 257 8.80 -2.62 0.17
CA VAL A 257 7.89 -3.51 -0.55
C VAL A 257 7.82 -3.06 -2.03
N PRO A 258 8.34 -3.85 -2.98
CA PRO A 258 8.17 -3.55 -4.40
C PRO A 258 6.74 -3.90 -4.84
N PHE A 259 6.07 -2.98 -5.53
CA PHE A 259 4.78 -3.25 -6.16
C PHE A 259 4.94 -3.93 -7.51
N ASP A 260 3.89 -4.57 -7.99
CA ASP A 260 3.85 -5.29 -9.26
C ASP A 260 4.27 -4.38 -10.42
N ARG A 261 5.00 -4.92 -11.40
CA ARG A 261 5.20 -4.19 -12.65
C ARG A 261 3.88 -4.11 -13.41
N PHE A 262 3.83 -3.17 -14.36
CA PHE A 262 2.66 -3.08 -15.22
C PHE A 262 2.45 -4.37 -16.02
N SER A 263 3.52 -4.89 -16.64
CA SER A 263 3.59 -6.25 -17.19
C SER A 263 4.95 -6.88 -16.94
N GLU A 264 4.95 -8.16 -16.57
CA GLU A 264 6.10 -9.04 -16.33
C GLU A 264 6.49 -9.86 -17.58
N ASP A 265 6.05 -9.49 -18.78
CA ASP A 265 6.18 -10.28 -20.02
C ASP A 265 7.40 -11.24 -20.11
N PRO A 266 7.18 -12.58 -20.18
CA PRO A 266 8.23 -13.59 -20.05
C PRO A 266 9.28 -13.56 -21.14
N SER A 267 8.94 -13.07 -22.33
CA SER A 267 9.87 -13.02 -23.45
C SER A 267 11.05 -12.06 -23.20
N ALA A 268 10.91 -11.17 -22.21
CA ALA A 268 11.99 -10.37 -21.67
C ALA A 268 13.20 -11.21 -21.24
N SER A 269 12.92 -12.36 -20.66
CA SER A 269 13.91 -13.33 -20.17
C SER A 269 14.44 -14.27 -21.26
N GLU A 270 13.79 -14.34 -22.42
CA GLU A 270 14.15 -15.23 -23.53
C GLU A 270 15.08 -14.54 -24.56
N GLY A 271 15.47 -13.29 -24.30
CA GLY A 271 16.36 -12.51 -25.17
C GLY A 271 15.71 -12.04 -26.47
N VAL A 272 14.38 -12.00 -26.52
CA VAL A 272 13.63 -11.49 -27.67
C VAL A 272 13.71 -9.95 -27.70
N CYS A 273 13.66 -9.35 -28.89
CA CYS A 273 13.73 -7.89 -29.09
C CYS A 273 15.04 -7.24 -28.62
N GLY A 274 16.17 -7.94 -28.74
CA GLY A 274 17.50 -7.38 -28.45
C GLY A 274 17.85 -7.32 -26.96
N ARG A 275 17.04 -7.96 -26.10
CA ARG A 275 17.39 -8.12 -24.69
C ARG A 275 18.44 -9.22 -24.55
N THR A 276 19.40 -9.05 -23.65
CA THR A 276 20.15 -10.20 -23.14
C THR A 276 19.20 -11.01 -22.26
N PRO A 277 19.22 -12.36 -22.31
CA PRO A 277 18.45 -13.18 -21.38
C PRO A 277 18.74 -12.74 -19.94
N ALA A 278 17.81 -12.00 -19.33
CA ALA A 278 17.82 -11.81 -17.89
C ALA A 278 17.62 -13.20 -17.27
N ALA A 279 18.32 -13.50 -16.17
CA ALA A 279 18.25 -14.79 -15.49
C ALA A 279 16.82 -15.34 -15.54
N ALA A 280 16.66 -16.56 -16.07
CA ALA A 280 15.49 -17.15 -16.72
C ALA A 280 14.17 -17.25 -15.91
N HIS A 281 14.05 -16.52 -14.81
CA HIS A 281 12.92 -16.47 -13.90
C HIS A 281 12.18 -15.11 -13.94
N ALA A 282 12.76 -14.08 -14.59
CA ALA A 282 12.32 -12.68 -14.50
C ALA A 282 11.11 -12.26 -15.35
N GLY A 283 10.19 -13.16 -15.66
CA GLY A 283 8.96 -12.75 -16.34
C GLY A 283 7.83 -13.78 -16.44
N ARG A 284 7.86 -14.82 -15.60
CA ARG A 284 6.85 -15.88 -15.58
C ARG A 284 6.01 -15.79 -14.31
N SER A 285 5.36 -14.64 -14.15
CA SER A 285 4.62 -14.30 -12.94
C SER A 285 3.22 -13.79 -13.28
N ILE A 286 2.22 -14.24 -12.53
CA ILE A 286 0.86 -13.66 -12.55
C ILE A 286 0.81 -12.30 -11.81
N PHE A 287 1.92 -11.94 -11.15
CA PHE A 287 2.18 -10.70 -10.43
C PHE A 287 2.45 -9.53 -11.39
N GLU A 288 1.44 -9.19 -12.19
CA GLU A 288 1.43 -8.00 -13.02
C GLU A 288 0.09 -7.28 -12.91
N TRP A 289 0.01 -6.01 -13.31
CA TRP A 289 -1.23 -5.24 -13.30
C TRP A 289 -2.20 -5.66 -14.41
N VAL A 290 -1.68 -5.91 -15.61
CA VAL A 290 -2.52 -6.29 -16.75
C VAL A 290 -3.22 -7.63 -16.45
N PRO A 291 -4.54 -7.74 -16.63
CA PRO A 291 -5.26 -8.99 -16.43
C PRO A 291 -4.99 -9.97 -17.58
N ASP A 292 -4.76 -11.25 -17.25
CA ASP A 292 -4.59 -12.33 -18.22
C ASP A 292 -5.91 -12.95 -18.70
N ILE A 293 -7.05 -12.48 -18.18
CA ILE A 293 -8.39 -12.85 -18.60
C ILE A 293 -9.12 -11.58 -19.04
N ALA A 294 -9.55 -11.57 -20.30
CA ALA A 294 -10.24 -10.45 -20.93
C ALA A 294 -11.61 -10.16 -20.30
N THR A 295 -11.85 -8.88 -19.97
CA THR A 295 -13.14 -8.35 -19.55
C THR A 295 -13.86 -7.74 -20.76
N SER A 296 -14.79 -8.49 -21.33
CA SER A 296 -15.48 -8.19 -22.60
C SER A 296 -16.95 -7.84 -22.37
N PRO A 297 -17.60 -7.11 -23.28
CA PRO A 297 -19.04 -6.85 -23.16
C PRO A 297 -19.84 -8.15 -23.11
N LYS A 298 -20.85 -8.21 -22.24
CA LYS A 298 -21.83 -9.30 -22.20
C LYS A 298 -22.62 -9.34 -23.52
N PRO A 299 -23.10 -10.52 -23.95
CA PRO A 299 -24.04 -10.64 -25.05
C PRO A 299 -25.23 -9.69 -24.88
N GLY A 300 -25.46 -8.84 -25.88
CA GLY A 300 -26.53 -7.82 -25.88
C GLY A 300 -26.17 -6.50 -25.20
N SER A 301 -24.99 -6.38 -24.57
CA SER A 301 -24.49 -5.14 -23.95
C SER A 301 -23.42 -4.44 -24.78
N GLU A 302 -23.08 -4.95 -25.96
CA GLU A 302 -21.95 -4.48 -26.78
C GLU A 302 -22.10 -3.02 -27.19
N ALA A 303 -23.30 -2.61 -27.61
CA ALA A 303 -23.58 -1.23 -28.00
C ALA A 303 -23.48 -0.26 -26.82
N ALA A 304 -24.03 -0.64 -25.66
CA ALA A 304 -23.98 0.18 -24.45
C ALA A 304 -22.55 0.33 -23.93
N TRP A 305 -21.79 -0.78 -23.92
CA TRP A 305 -20.37 -0.77 -23.55
C TRP A 305 -19.54 0.10 -24.49
N SER A 306 -19.73 -0.07 -25.80
CA SER A 306 -19.02 0.74 -26.80
C SER A 306 -19.34 2.23 -26.67
N ALA A 307 -20.58 2.59 -26.34
CA ALA A 307 -20.97 3.97 -26.10
C ALA A 307 -20.30 4.55 -24.84
N ALA A 308 -20.24 3.80 -23.73
CA ALA A 308 -19.57 4.22 -22.51
C ALA A 308 -18.06 4.46 -22.73
N VAL A 309 -17.40 3.52 -23.42
CA VAL A 309 -15.99 3.64 -23.85
C VAL A 309 -15.77 4.87 -24.72
N ALA A 310 -16.63 5.08 -25.72
CA ALA A 310 -16.50 6.21 -26.65
C ALA A 310 -16.65 7.55 -25.94
N ALA A 311 -17.65 7.68 -25.04
CA ALA A 311 -17.88 8.88 -24.26
C ALA A 311 -16.67 9.26 -23.40
N TYR A 312 -16.05 8.29 -22.71
CA TYR A 312 -14.84 8.54 -21.95
C TYR A 312 -13.66 8.95 -22.85
N ARG A 313 -13.48 8.30 -24.00
CA ARG A 313 -12.38 8.63 -24.92
C ARG A 313 -12.51 10.02 -25.55
N GLU A 314 -13.74 10.45 -25.84
CA GLU A 314 -14.04 11.78 -26.36
C GLU A 314 -13.74 12.87 -25.32
N ALA A 315 -14.13 12.63 -24.06
CA ALA A 315 -13.94 13.56 -22.97
C ALA A 315 -13.45 12.80 -21.71
N PRO A 316 -12.13 12.60 -21.55
CA PRO A 316 -11.59 11.76 -20.49
C PRO A 316 -11.51 12.50 -19.13
N THR A 317 -12.60 13.11 -18.68
CA THR A 317 -12.68 13.77 -17.36
C THR A 317 -12.84 12.74 -16.25
N THR A 318 -12.63 13.13 -14.98
CA THR A 318 -12.80 12.21 -13.84
C THR A 318 -14.25 11.75 -13.69
N GLU A 319 -15.23 12.59 -14.01
CA GLU A 319 -16.65 12.20 -14.02
C GLU A 319 -16.93 11.14 -15.09
N ASN A 320 -16.36 11.30 -16.28
CA ASN A 320 -16.55 10.34 -17.35
C ASN A 320 -15.75 9.05 -17.12
N LEU A 321 -14.62 9.11 -16.42
CA LEU A 321 -13.94 7.91 -15.91
C LEU A 321 -14.92 7.09 -15.08
N TRP A 322 -15.58 7.70 -14.09
CA TRP A 322 -16.44 6.95 -13.18
C TRP A 322 -17.69 6.39 -13.83
N LYS A 323 -18.32 7.11 -14.77
CA LYS A 323 -19.43 6.57 -15.57
C LYS A 323 -19.01 5.33 -16.37
N TYR A 324 -17.84 5.38 -17.00
CA TYR A 324 -17.28 4.26 -17.74
C TYR A 324 -16.88 3.10 -16.82
N TYR A 325 -16.25 3.42 -15.69
CA TYR A 325 -15.79 2.47 -14.69
C TYR A 325 -16.94 1.68 -14.06
N ASP A 326 -18.01 2.36 -13.63
CA ASP A 326 -19.18 1.71 -13.01
C ASP A 326 -19.95 0.83 -14.01
N ALA A 327 -19.84 1.14 -15.31
CA ALA A 327 -20.41 0.31 -16.36
C ALA A 327 -19.69 -1.04 -16.53
N ILE A 328 -18.47 -1.21 -16.03
CA ILE A 328 -17.71 -2.46 -16.13
C ILE A 328 -18.50 -3.61 -15.50
N ASP A 329 -18.91 -3.47 -14.24
CA ASP A 329 -19.54 -4.58 -13.49
C ASP A 329 -20.89 -4.99 -14.08
N THR A 330 -21.61 -4.03 -14.69
CA THR A 330 -22.95 -4.26 -15.23
C THR A 330 -22.93 -4.74 -16.68
N LEU A 331 -22.04 -4.21 -17.52
CA LEU A 331 -22.03 -4.46 -18.97
C LEU A 331 -21.00 -5.48 -19.43
N THR A 332 -20.05 -5.90 -18.58
CA THR A 332 -18.96 -6.79 -18.98
C THR A 332 -18.91 -8.10 -18.20
N GLU A 333 -18.35 -9.12 -18.83
CA GLU A 333 -18.05 -10.42 -18.24
C GLU A 333 -16.70 -10.93 -18.73
N CYS A 334 -16.19 -11.98 -18.09
CA CYS A 334 -15.03 -12.65 -18.65
C CYS A 334 -15.37 -13.33 -19.96
N SER A 335 -14.43 -13.31 -20.89
CA SER A 335 -14.58 -13.97 -22.18
C SER A 335 -13.46 -14.98 -22.45
N HIS A 336 -13.68 -15.82 -23.47
CA HIS A 336 -12.68 -16.76 -23.98
C HIS A 336 -12.13 -17.77 -22.96
N LEU A 337 -12.97 -18.14 -21.98
CA LEU A 337 -12.62 -19.16 -20.99
C LEU A 337 -12.93 -20.57 -21.49
N PRO A 338 -12.08 -21.57 -21.19
CA PRO A 338 -12.42 -22.97 -21.42
C PRO A 338 -13.54 -23.42 -20.47
N ALA A 339 -14.08 -24.62 -20.70
CA ALA A 339 -15.03 -25.23 -19.77
C ALA A 339 -14.39 -25.43 -18.39
N GLY A 340 -15.05 -24.95 -17.33
CA GLY A 340 -14.60 -25.04 -15.94
C GLY A 340 -15.22 -23.93 -15.08
N ASP A 341 -15.07 -24.05 -13.75
CA ASP A 341 -15.43 -22.96 -12.82
C ASP A 341 -14.22 -22.06 -12.57
N PHE A 342 -14.16 -20.96 -13.31
CA PHE A 342 -13.13 -19.93 -13.19
C PHE A 342 -13.67 -18.63 -12.58
N THR A 343 -14.82 -18.67 -11.90
CA THR A 343 -15.54 -17.48 -11.43
C THR A 343 -14.66 -16.58 -10.55
N ARG A 344 -13.85 -17.17 -9.66
CA ARG A 344 -12.94 -16.40 -8.79
C ARG A 344 -11.77 -15.77 -9.54
N ALA A 345 -11.17 -16.50 -10.49
CA ALA A 345 -10.12 -15.95 -11.33
C ALA A 345 -10.66 -14.81 -12.19
N CYS A 346 -11.91 -14.94 -12.63
CA CYS A 346 -12.65 -13.90 -13.32
C CYS A 346 -12.82 -12.62 -12.52
N ASP A 347 -13.36 -12.74 -11.32
CA ASP A 347 -13.58 -11.58 -10.46
C ASP A 347 -12.25 -10.92 -10.09
N TRP A 348 -11.21 -11.72 -9.80
CA TRP A 348 -9.87 -11.22 -9.55
C TRP A 348 -9.30 -10.42 -10.74
N MET A 349 -9.39 -10.96 -11.95
CA MET A 349 -8.92 -10.27 -13.16
C MET A 349 -9.77 -9.02 -13.49
N ARG A 350 -11.07 -9.02 -13.16
CA ARG A 350 -11.92 -7.83 -13.27
C ARG A 350 -11.48 -6.73 -12.31
N PHE A 351 -11.12 -7.04 -11.07
CA PHE A 351 -10.57 -6.04 -10.14
C PHE A 351 -9.22 -5.46 -10.64
N LYS A 352 -8.35 -6.31 -11.19
CA LYS A 352 -7.14 -5.85 -11.90
C LYS A 352 -7.48 -4.92 -13.06
N TYR A 353 -8.42 -5.30 -13.92
CA TYR A 353 -8.88 -4.47 -15.05
C TYR A 353 -9.40 -3.10 -14.61
N LYS A 354 -10.25 -3.06 -13.58
CA LYS A 354 -10.76 -1.81 -12.99
C LYS A 354 -9.61 -0.94 -12.47
N SER A 355 -8.60 -1.54 -11.82
CA SER A 355 -7.39 -0.83 -11.37
C SER A 355 -6.60 -0.22 -12.52
N VAL A 356 -6.45 -0.96 -13.64
CA VAL A 356 -5.81 -0.46 -14.87
C VAL A 356 -6.55 0.76 -15.43
N GLN A 357 -7.88 0.82 -15.36
CA GLN A 357 -8.63 1.98 -15.84
C GLN A 357 -8.33 3.26 -15.03
N VAL A 358 -8.26 3.13 -13.69
CA VAL A 358 -7.88 4.24 -12.81
C VAL A 358 -6.44 4.69 -13.10
N LEU A 359 -5.50 3.75 -13.14
CA LEU A 359 -4.10 4.03 -13.47
C LEU A 359 -3.96 4.74 -14.82
N SER A 360 -4.69 4.29 -15.83
CA SER A 360 -4.62 4.86 -17.19
C SER A 360 -5.15 6.29 -17.23
N HIS A 361 -6.15 6.60 -16.41
CA HIS A 361 -6.62 7.97 -16.23
C HIS A 361 -5.56 8.84 -15.54
N MET A 362 -4.93 8.33 -14.49
CA MET A 362 -3.83 9.03 -13.81
C MET A 362 -2.65 9.28 -14.76
N LEU A 363 -2.22 8.29 -15.54
CA LEU A 363 -1.16 8.43 -16.54
C LEU A 363 -1.50 9.45 -17.62
N ARG A 364 -2.77 9.54 -18.03
CA ARG A 364 -3.24 10.50 -19.06
C ARG A 364 -3.09 11.94 -18.59
N HIS A 365 -3.46 12.20 -17.34
CA HIS A 365 -3.50 13.54 -16.75
C HIS A 365 -2.29 13.84 -15.87
N ASP A 366 -1.32 12.92 -15.84
CA ASP A 366 -0.16 12.94 -14.96
C ASP A 366 -0.58 13.18 -13.50
N LEU A 367 -1.61 12.49 -13.00
CA LEU A 367 -2.06 12.63 -11.62
C LEU A 367 -1.14 11.85 -10.68
N ARG A 368 -0.76 12.49 -9.59
CA ARG A 368 -0.06 11.81 -8.49
C ARG A 368 -1.00 11.04 -7.58
N LEU A 369 -2.17 11.61 -7.30
CA LEU A 369 -3.16 11.06 -6.37
C LEU A 369 -4.27 10.32 -7.11
N HIS A 370 -4.93 9.41 -6.39
CA HIS A 370 -6.10 8.72 -6.91
C HIS A 370 -7.17 9.74 -7.34
N PRO A 371 -7.85 9.56 -8.49
CA PRO A 371 -8.89 10.48 -8.92
C PRO A 371 -10.01 10.58 -7.88
N ASP A 372 -10.61 11.77 -7.73
CA ASP A 372 -11.70 12.02 -6.81
C ASP A 372 -12.88 11.08 -7.09
N GLN A 373 -13.11 10.11 -6.20
CA GLN A 373 -14.13 9.08 -6.38
C GLN A 373 -15.56 9.62 -6.36
N LEU A 374 -15.79 10.90 -6.06
CA LEU A 374 -17.11 11.54 -6.01
C LEU A 374 -17.21 12.73 -6.97
N ALA A 375 -16.33 12.81 -7.97
CA ALA A 375 -16.29 13.92 -8.93
C ALA A 375 -17.63 14.10 -9.66
N ASP A 376 -18.30 13.00 -10.03
CA ASP A 376 -19.60 13.02 -10.71
C ASP A 376 -20.74 13.53 -9.80
N GLU A 377 -20.74 13.18 -8.53
CA GLU A 377 -21.66 13.73 -7.53
C GLU A 377 -21.44 15.23 -7.35
N ARG A 378 -20.17 15.67 -7.24
CA ARG A 378 -19.81 17.09 -7.13
C ARG A 378 -20.18 17.90 -8.37
N ALA A 379 -20.00 17.33 -9.56
CA ALA A 379 -20.39 17.95 -10.83
C ALA A 379 -21.90 18.22 -10.92
N ASN A 380 -22.73 17.48 -10.18
CA ASN A 380 -24.18 17.71 -10.07
C ASN A 380 -24.56 18.81 -9.05
N GLY A 381 -23.57 19.54 -8.51
CA GLY A 381 -23.77 20.59 -7.51
C GLY A 381 -23.91 20.09 -6.07
N ALA A 382 -23.68 18.80 -5.83
CA ALA A 382 -23.63 18.26 -4.48
C ALA A 382 -22.29 18.60 -3.80
N SER A 383 -22.28 18.59 -2.47
CA SER A 383 -21.04 18.61 -1.66
C SER A 383 -20.98 17.31 -0.86
N PRO A 384 -20.81 16.15 -1.53
CA PRO A 384 -20.89 14.85 -0.90
C PRO A 384 -19.72 14.70 0.07
N ARG A 385 -20.02 14.31 1.31
CA ARG A 385 -18.97 13.91 2.26
C ARG A 385 -18.61 12.46 1.98
N GLU A 386 -17.32 12.14 1.99
CA GLU A 386 -16.86 10.78 1.69
C GLU A 386 -17.55 9.72 2.57
N HIS A 387 -17.78 10.03 3.84
CA HIS A 387 -18.42 9.11 4.77
C HIS A 387 -19.90 8.82 4.49
N GLU A 388 -20.60 9.72 3.80
CA GLU A 388 -22.00 9.55 3.38
C GLU A 388 -22.10 8.69 2.11
N HIS A 389 -20.99 8.55 1.36
CA HIS A 389 -20.93 7.85 0.06
C HIS A 389 -19.92 6.69 0.05
N LEU A 390 -19.66 6.10 1.22
CA LEU A 390 -18.63 5.08 1.39
C LEU A 390 -18.72 3.95 0.36
N ALA A 391 -19.91 3.38 0.15
CA ALA A 391 -20.12 2.27 -0.79
C ALA A 391 -19.56 2.59 -2.19
N THR A 392 -19.79 3.81 -2.67
CA THR A 392 -19.27 4.30 -3.95
C THR A 392 -17.76 4.49 -3.90
N VAL A 393 -17.24 5.12 -2.85
CA VAL A 393 -15.80 5.36 -2.68
C VAL A 393 -15.01 4.04 -2.65
N ILE A 394 -15.54 3.03 -1.95
CA ILE A 394 -15.00 1.66 -1.90
C ILE A 394 -15.01 1.03 -3.28
N ALA A 395 -16.19 1.01 -3.93
CA ALA A 395 -16.37 0.33 -5.20
C ALA A 395 -15.47 0.89 -6.32
N ARG A 396 -15.06 2.15 -6.20
CA ARG A 396 -14.14 2.88 -7.09
C ARG A 396 -12.66 2.79 -6.69
N SER A 397 -12.31 1.95 -5.71
CA SER A 397 -10.93 1.70 -5.24
C SER A 397 -10.65 0.18 -5.10
N PRO A 398 -10.57 -0.56 -6.24
CA PRO A 398 -10.65 -2.03 -6.28
C PRO A 398 -9.34 -2.73 -5.84
N LEU A 399 -8.34 -1.96 -5.40
CA LEU A 399 -7.02 -2.46 -5.02
C LEU A 399 -7.13 -3.44 -3.85
N TRP A 400 -8.00 -3.12 -2.89
CA TRP A 400 -8.18 -3.95 -1.71
C TRP A 400 -8.83 -5.28 -2.09
N GLU A 401 -9.91 -5.23 -2.86
CA GLU A 401 -10.68 -6.39 -3.30
C GLU A 401 -9.83 -7.36 -4.12
N ALA A 402 -8.93 -6.85 -4.97
CA ALA A 402 -8.01 -7.70 -5.71
C ALA A 402 -7.12 -8.53 -4.77
N GLY A 403 -6.51 -7.91 -3.75
CA GLY A 403 -5.71 -8.61 -2.75
C GLY A 403 -6.55 -9.56 -1.87
N ASP A 404 -7.75 -9.11 -1.47
CA ASP A 404 -8.64 -9.85 -0.59
C ASP A 404 -9.18 -11.13 -1.23
N MET A 405 -9.44 -11.10 -2.54
CA MET A 405 -9.83 -12.28 -3.32
C MET A 405 -8.81 -13.41 -3.18
N ILE A 406 -7.52 -13.10 -3.31
CA ILE A 406 -6.44 -14.08 -3.17
C ILE A 406 -6.23 -14.48 -1.71
N ARG A 407 -6.45 -13.58 -0.75
CA ARG A 407 -6.41 -13.93 0.68
C ARG A 407 -7.47 -14.96 1.06
N ILE A 408 -8.72 -14.76 0.62
CA ILE A 408 -9.85 -15.64 0.93
C ILE A 408 -9.71 -16.97 0.18
N ALA A 409 -9.43 -16.88 -1.13
CA ALA A 409 -9.30 -18.00 -2.04
C ALA A 409 -7.94 -17.94 -2.74
N PRO A 410 -6.86 -18.38 -2.07
CA PRO A 410 -5.51 -18.30 -2.62
C PRO A 410 -5.38 -19.20 -3.85
N LEU A 411 -4.32 -18.97 -4.63
CA LEU A 411 -3.98 -19.83 -5.77
C LEU A 411 -3.64 -21.26 -5.30
N GLU A 412 -3.04 -21.38 -4.12
CA GLU A 412 -2.65 -22.64 -3.49
C GLU A 412 -2.49 -22.44 -1.98
N ARG A 413 -2.68 -23.49 -1.17
CA ARG A 413 -2.53 -23.42 0.30
C ARG A 413 -1.28 -24.14 0.78
N ARG A 414 -0.59 -23.53 1.74
CA ARG A 414 0.49 -24.20 2.48
C ARG A 414 -0.10 -25.36 3.30
N ASP A 415 0.47 -26.55 3.13
CA ASP A 415 0.18 -27.77 3.92
C ASP A 415 -1.26 -28.31 3.94
N ASN A 416 -2.17 -27.85 3.05
CA ASN A 416 -3.58 -28.26 3.07
C ASN A 416 -4.11 -28.75 1.71
N PRO A 417 -4.54 -30.02 1.57
CA PRO A 417 -5.15 -30.54 0.34
C PRO A 417 -6.61 -30.08 0.12
N ALA A 418 -7.20 -29.32 1.06
CA ALA A 418 -8.59 -28.88 1.00
C ALA A 418 -8.90 -27.88 -0.12
N CYS A 419 -7.88 -27.27 -0.76
CA CYS A 419 -8.02 -26.24 -1.80
C CYS A 419 -9.09 -26.55 -2.86
N PHE A 420 -9.21 -27.83 -3.22
CA PHE A 420 -10.09 -28.32 -4.29
C PHE A 420 -11.08 -29.39 -3.82
N SER A 421 -11.10 -29.71 -2.52
CA SER A 421 -11.94 -30.78 -1.95
C SER A 421 -12.95 -30.30 -0.91
N SER A 422 -12.91 -29.03 -0.49
CA SER A 422 -13.88 -28.43 0.43
C SER A 422 -14.47 -27.12 -0.10
N PRO A 423 -15.81 -27.02 -0.26
CA PRO A 423 -16.49 -25.76 -0.58
C PRO A 423 -16.26 -24.66 0.46
N ALA A 424 -15.89 -25.00 1.69
CA ALA A 424 -15.64 -24.04 2.76
C ALA A 424 -14.27 -23.34 2.65
N HIS A 425 -13.32 -23.91 1.89
CA HIS A 425 -11.96 -23.38 1.73
C HIS A 425 -11.49 -23.39 0.28
N PRO A 426 -12.24 -22.73 -0.63
CA PRO A 426 -11.92 -22.76 -2.04
C PRO A 426 -10.56 -22.11 -2.32
N CYS A 427 -9.95 -22.53 -3.43
CA CYS A 427 -8.80 -21.87 -4.04
C CYS A 427 -9.21 -21.27 -5.39
N THR A 428 -8.46 -20.26 -5.84
CA THR A 428 -8.69 -19.62 -7.14
C THR A 428 -8.03 -20.46 -8.23
N VAL A 429 -8.85 -21.15 -9.02
CA VAL A 429 -8.38 -21.97 -10.13
C VAL A 429 -8.13 -21.07 -11.34
N LEU A 430 -6.91 -21.08 -11.87
CA LEU A 430 -6.55 -20.35 -13.08
C LEU A 430 -6.89 -21.16 -14.33
N PRO A 431 -7.32 -20.53 -15.43
CA PRO A 431 -7.40 -21.20 -16.72
C PRO A 431 -6.04 -21.78 -17.13
N PRO A 432 -5.97 -22.95 -17.79
CA PRO A 432 -4.70 -23.63 -18.08
C PRO A 432 -3.65 -22.76 -18.77
N ARG A 433 -4.07 -21.87 -19.68
CA ARG A 433 -3.16 -20.93 -20.36
C ARG A 433 -2.51 -19.94 -19.40
N VAL A 434 -3.27 -19.45 -18.43
CA VAL A 434 -2.81 -18.49 -17.43
C VAL A 434 -1.92 -19.20 -16.42
N ASP A 435 -2.34 -20.37 -15.93
CA ASP A 435 -1.55 -21.21 -15.02
C ASP A 435 -0.18 -21.59 -15.62
N GLN A 436 -0.13 -21.92 -16.92
CA GLN A 436 1.12 -22.24 -17.64
C GLN A 436 2.11 -21.07 -17.74
N SER A 437 1.68 -19.83 -17.48
CA SER A 437 2.59 -18.67 -17.44
C SER A 437 3.45 -18.63 -16.17
N ILE A 438 3.07 -19.39 -15.14
CA ILE A 438 3.73 -19.42 -13.83
C ILE A 438 4.92 -20.39 -13.88
N HIS A 439 6.07 -19.96 -13.36
CA HIS A 439 7.27 -20.81 -13.31
C HIS A 439 7.12 -21.96 -12.31
N SER A 440 7.82 -23.08 -12.56
CA SER A 440 7.76 -24.27 -11.69
C SER A 440 8.96 -24.42 -10.76
N VAL A 441 9.58 -23.30 -10.33
CA VAL A 441 10.79 -23.30 -9.48
C VAL A 441 10.46 -22.68 -8.12
N PRO A 442 10.70 -23.36 -6.98
CA PRO A 442 11.27 -24.71 -6.84
C PRO A 442 10.29 -25.83 -7.24
N SER A 443 8.99 -25.55 -7.16
CA SER A 443 7.91 -26.36 -7.72
C SER A 443 6.76 -25.44 -8.15
N HIS A 444 5.86 -25.91 -9.03
CA HIS A 444 4.68 -25.14 -9.45
C HIS A 444 3.80 -24.74 -8.26
N LYS A 445 3.60 -25.70 -7.33
CA LYS A 445 2.84 -25.48 -6.10
C LYS A 445 3.43 -24.35 -5.25
N GLU A 446 4.74 -24.39 -5.02
CA GLU A 446 5.43 -23.35 -4.24
C GLU A 446 5.41 -22.00 -4.95
N ALA A 447 5.52 -21.97 -6.28
CA ALA A 447 5.39 -20.74 -7.05
C ALA A 447 4.00 -20.11 -6.91
N LEU A 448 2.93 -20.90 -6.94
CA LEU A 448 1.55 -20.42 -6.72
C LEU A 448 1.37 -19.82 -5.31
N ILE A 449 1.88 -20.49 -4.27
CA ILE A 449 1.84 -19.98 -2.90
C ILE A 449 2.58 -18.65 -2.82
N ASN A 450 3.82 -18.63 -3.32
CA ASN A 450 4.72 -17.49 -3.26
C ASN A 450 4.18 -16.26 -4.02
N GLN A 451 3.65 -16.46 -5.23
CA GLN A 451 3.05 -15.37 -6.01
C GLN A 451 1.76 -14.88 -5.36
N GLY A 452 0.97 -15.76 -4.77
CA GLY A 452 -0.20 -15.38 -3.98
C GLY A 452 0.15 -14.54 -2.74
N ASP A 453 1.19 -14.92 -2.00
CA ASP A 453 1.67 -14.18 -0.82
C ASP A 453 2.19 -12.77 -1.21
N LEU A 454 2.98 -12.66 -2.28
CA LEU A 454 3.49 -11.38 -2.76
C LEU A 454 2.40 -10.46 -3.31
N PHE A 455 1.46 -11.01 -4.08
CA PHE A 455 0.34 -10.24 -4.62
C PHE A 455 -0.48 -9.64 -3.47
N GLN A 456 -0.82 -10.42 -2.45
CA GLN A 456 -1.52 -9.91 -1.27
C GLN A 456 -0.72 -8.78 -0.60
N LEU A 457 0.58 -8.98 -0.40
CA LEU A 457 1.45 -8.00 0.23
C LEU A 457 1.47 -6.66 -0.52
N SER A 458 1.77 -6.66 -1.82
CA SER A 458 1.85 -5.41 -2.59
C SER A 458 0.50 -4.72 -2.69
N TRP A 459 -0.58 -5.46 -2.95
CA TRP A 459 -1.92 -4.89 -3.13
C TRP A 459 -2.54 -4.36 -1.84
N PHE A 460 -2.29 -4.99 -0.70
CA PHE A 460 -2.70 -4.43 0.58
C PHE A 460 -1.89 -3.19 0.96
N VAL A 461 -0.58 -3.17 0.69
CA VAL A 461 0.23 -1.95 0.93
C VAL A 461 -0.23 -0.82 -0.02
N MET A 462 -0.44 -1.10 -1.31
CA MET A 462 -1.01 -0.13 -2.26
C MET A 462 -2.32 0.45 -1.76
N SER A 463 -3.20 -0.38 -1.22
CA SER A 463 -4.47 0.06 -0.64
C SER A 463 -4.27 0.94 0.59
N PHE A 464 -3.37 0.57 1.50
CA PHE A 464 -3.02 1.38 2.68
C PHE A 464 -2.49 2.78 2.32
N LEU A 465 -1.73 2.91 1.22
CA LEU A 465 -1.22 4.22 0.81
C LEU A 465 -2.32 5.14 0.27
N ASN A 466 -3.38 4.56 -0.33
CA ASN A 466 -4.48 5.31 -0.96
C ASN A 466 -5.73 5.43 -0.07
N ASP A 467 -5.82 4.63 1.00
CA ASP A 467 -6.83 4.74 2.04
C ASP A 467 -6.11 5.11 3.35
N PRO A 468 -6.20 6.38 3.79
CA PRO A 468 -5.35 6.89 4.83
C PRO A 468 -5.30 6.05 6.10
N THR A 469 -6.36 5.27 6.43
CA THR A 469 -6.33 4.26 7.52
C THR A 469 -7.30 3.08 7.45
N LEU A 470 -7.73 2.69 6.25
CA LEU A 470 -8.78 1.67 6.07
C LEU A 470 -10.13 2.16 6.63
N THR A 471 -10.45 3.40 6.24
CA THR A 471 -11.68 4.14 6.60
C THR A 471 -12.80 3.91 5.59
N LYS A 472 -12.46 3.47 4.38
CA LYS A 472 -13.37 3.33 3.24
C LYS A 472 -13.67 1.85 3.00
N HIS A 473 -14.47 1.20 3.86
CA HIS A 473 -14.81 -0.24 3.73
C HIS A 473 -16.31 -0.55 3.79
N ALA A 474 -16.76 -1.68 3.22
CA ALA A 474 -18.19 -1.99 3.23
C ALA A 474 -18.64 -2.46 4.63
N ASP A 475 -19.95 -2.49 4.89
CA ASP A 475 -20.54 -3.03 6.12
C ASP A 475 -20.39 -4.58 6.24
N ASN A 476 -19.64 -5.22 5.33
CA ASN A 476 -19.38 -6.65 5.40
C ASN A 476 -18.34 -6.96 6.49
N PHE A 477 -18.36 -8.20 6.98
CA PHE A 477 -17.61 -8.68 8.14
C PHE A 477 -16.06 -8.59 8.01
N ALA A 478 -15.52 -8.01 6.93
CA ALA A 478 -14.13 -7.58 6.82
C ALA A 478 -13.75 -6.44 7.80
N THR A 479 -14.37 -6.43 8.99
CA THR A 479 -14.02 -5.74 10.24
C THR A 479 -12.58 -5.98 10.74
N PHE A 480 -11.65 -6.42 9.89
CA PHE A 480 -10.29 -6.94 10.16
C PHE A 480 -9.22 -6.39 9.20
N ILE A 481 -9.55 -5.47 8.31
CA ILE A 481 -8.74 -5.18 7.10
C ILE A 481 -7.29 -4.76 7.42
N GLY A 482 -7.06 -3.98 8.48
CA GLY A 482 -5.69 -3.68 8.95
C GLY A 482 -4.95 -4.93 9.45
N ASP A 483 -5.66 -5.81 10.16
CA ASP A 483 -5.08 -7.03 10.74
C ASP A 483 -4.56 -7.99 9.67
N TYR A 484 -5.22 -8.04 8.51
CA TYR A 484 -4.77 -8.89 7.41
C TYR A 484 -3.50 -8.34 6.77
N LEU A 485 -3.48 -7.05 6.44
CA LEU A 485 -2.26 -6.38 5.99
C LEU A 485 -1.13 -6.65 6.99
N GLU A 486 -1.34 -6.36 8.26
CA GLU A 486 -0.37 -6.61 9.34
C GLU A 486 0.11 -8.07 9.35
N SER A 487 -0.81 -9.03 9.30
CA SER A 487 -0.46 -10.46 9.32
C SER A 487 0.39 -10.91 8.12
N VAL A 488 0.22 -10.28 6.96
CA VAL A 488 0.98 -10.58 5.74
C VAL A 488 2.38 -9.94 5.78
N MET A 489 2.58 -8.86 6.56
CA MET A 489 3.89 -8.21 6.74
C MET A 489 4.84 -9.00 7.67
N LEU A 490 4.28 -9.62 8.72
CA LEU A 490 5.03 -10.24 9.84
C LEU A 490 6.08 -11.31 9.49
N PRO A 491 6.05 -12.03 8.35
CA PRO A 491 7.11 -13.01 8.09
C PRO A 491 8.49 -12.41 7.83
N ARG A 492 8.58 -11.16 7.30
CA ARG A 492 9.84 -10.59 6.80
C ARG A 492 9.95 -9.05 6.83
N TYR A 493 8.83 -8.34 6.94
CA TYR A 493 8.78 -6.87 6.90
C TYR A 493 8.36 -6.29 8.26
N ASP A 494 9.08 -6.68 9.31
CA ASP A 494 8.75 -6.34 10.71
C ASP A 494 8.79 -4.82 10.96
N VAL A 495 9.76 -4.10 10.39
CA VAL A 495 9.86 -2.65 10.57
C VAL A 495 8.75 -1.93 9.82
N HIS A 496 8.41 -2.38 8.61
CA HIS A 496 7.24 -1.86 7.90
C HIS A 496 5.93 -2.17 8.63
N HIS A 497 5.81 -3.34 9.25
CA HIS A 497 4.68 -3.68 10.10
C HIS A 497 4.53 -2.67 11.25
N ALA A 498 5.61 -2.39 11.99
CA ALA A 498 5.60 -1.38 13.05
C ALA A 498 5.18 0.00 12.51
N PHE A 499 5.72 0.41 11.36
CA PHE A 499 5.38 1.68 10.70
C PHE A 499 3.89 1.77 10.34
N ILE A 500 3.33 0.74 9.71
CA ILE A 500 1.91 0.69 9.32
C ILE A 500 1.01 0.80 10.56
N VAL A 501 1.29 0.02 11.62
CA VAL A 501 0.51 0.09 12.88
C VAL A 501 0.49 1.52 13.45
N ALA A 502 1.65 2.17 13.50
CA ALA A 502 1.77 3.51 14.06
C ALA A 502 1.03 4.56 13.22
N VAL A 503 1.24 4.54 11.89
CA VAL A 503 0.56 5.46 10.96
C VAL A 503 -0.95 5.22 10.96
N MET A 504 -1.39 3.96 10.94
CA MET A 504 -2.81 3.62 11.01
C MET A 504 -3.46 4.12 12.29
N ALA A 505 -2.87 3.88 13.46
CA ALA A 505 -3.46 4.38 14.70
C ALA A 505 -3.54 5.92 14.70
N ALA A 506 -2.46 6.59 14.27
CA ALA A 506 -2.38 8.05 14.27
C ALA A 506 -3.45 8.65 13.36
N ARG A 507 -3.52 8.21 12.11
CA ARG A 507 -4.50 8.74 11.16
C ARG A 507 -5.94 8.30 11.46
N LYS A 508 -6.20 7.15 12.13
CA LYS A 508 -7.56 6.74 12.57
C LYS A 508 -8.07 7.69 13.63
N SER A 509 -7.20 8.08 14.55
CA SER A 509 -7.56 9.07 15.57
C SER A 509 -7.70 10.49 15.02
N ALA A 510 -7.11 10.78 13.86
CA ALA A 510 -7.28 12.07 13.18
C ALA A 510 -8.56 12.15 12.34
N ALA A 511 -9.18 11.01 12.04
CA ALA A 511 -10.38 10.89 11.22
C ALA A 511 -11.65 11.21 12.04
N SER A 512 -11.72 12.46 12.52
CA SER A 512 -12.76 12.99 13.42
C SER A 512 -14.18 12.91 12.86
N GLU A 513 -14.33 12.85 11.54
CA GLU A 513 -15.61 12.67 10.85
C GLU A 513 -16.29 11.34 11.17
N TRP A 514 -15.53 10.34 11.67
CA TRP A 514 -16.06 9.04 12.06
C TRP A 514 -16.48 8.94 13.53
N LEU A 515 -16.28 10.02 14.31
CA LEU A 515 -16.58 10.02 15.73
C LEU A 515 -18.06 9.69 15.97
N ASP A 516 -18.93 10.33 15.20
CA ASP A 516 -20.38 10.20 15.28
C ASP A 516 -20.99 9.38 14.13
N ALA A 517 -20.16 8.75 13.29
CA ALA A 517 -20.65 7.89 12.22
C ALA A 517 -21.42 6.68 12.77
N SER A 518 -22.38 6.16 12.00
CA SER A 518 -23.02 4.87 12.31
C SER A 518 -22.12 3.70 11.92
N GLY A 519 -22.40 2.51 12.41
CA GLY A 519 -21.63 1.33 12.00
C GLY A 519 -20.34 1.19 12.81
N PHE A 520 -19.58 0.14 12.49
CA PHE A 520 -18.37 -0.27 13.21
C PHE A 520 -17.29 0.82 13.39
N ARG A 521 -17.37 1.89 12.59
CA ARG A 521 -16.46 3.04 12.61
C ARG A 521 -16.72 4.00 13.76
N GLN A 522 -17.91 3.97 14.35
CA GLN A 522 -18.27 4.91 15.39
C GLN A 522 -17.25 4.94 16.53
N GLY A 523 -16.83 6.13 16.92
CA GLY A 523 -15.78 6.35 17.93
C GLY A 523 -14.35 6.34 17.38
N THR A 524 -14.17 6.13 16.08
CA THR A 524 -12.93 6.48 15.36
C THR A 524 -12.79 8.01 15.35
N GLY A 525 -11.56 8.54 15.31
CA GLY A 525 -11.36 9.99 15.45
C GLY A 525 -11.26 10.49 16.91
N LYS A 526 -11.38 9.60 17.90
CA LYS A 526 -11.17 9.93 19.32
C LYS A 526 -9.87 9.29 19.83
N ILE A 527 -9.00 10.07 20.44
CA ILE A 527 -7.73 9.58 21.00
C ILE A 527 -7.98 8.61 22.17
N ALA A 528 -8.78 9.01 23.16
CA ALA A 528 -9.25 8.17 24.26
C ALA A 528 -10.37 7.22 23.80
N SER A 529 -10.06 6.37 22.83
CA SER A 529 -10.96 5.38 22.25
C SER A 529 -10.24 4.07 21.99
N VAL A 530 -10.89 2.95 22.32
CA VAL A 530 -10.39 1.63 21.93
C VAL A 530 -10.38 1.44 20.40
N ARG A 531 -11.18 2.20 19.64
CA ARG A 531 -11.24 2.13 18.17
C ARG A 531 -9.95 2.58 17.49
N THR A 532 -9.22 3.49 18.12
CA THR A 532 -7.89 3.90 17.68
C THR A 532 -6.88 2.74 17.76
N PHE A 533 -7.14 1.79 18.66
CA PHE A 533 -6.32 0.60 18.92
C PHE A 533 -6.95 -0.70 18.44
N SER A 534 -8.07 -0.63 17.71
CA SER A 534 -8.85 -1.81 17.31
C SER A 534 -8.21 -2.55 16.13
N PHE A 535 -7.01 -3.04 16.37
CA PHE A 535 -6.35 -4.09 15.61
C PHE A 535 -6.65 -5.38 16.38
N LYS A 536 -7.33 -6.38 15.78
CA LYS A 536 -7.64 -7.65 16.46
C LYS A 536 -6.38 -8.43 16.84
N GLN A 537 -5.21 -7.93 16.45
CA GLN A 537 -3.90 -8.47 16.75
C GLN A 537 -2.93 -7.43 17.32
N LEU A 538 -3.29 -6.73 18.39
CA LEU A 538 -2.34 -6.63 19.52
C LEU A 538 -2.06 -8.05 20.06
N ARG A 539 -1.50 -8.91 19.20
CA ARG A 539 -0.99 -10.22 19.56
C ARG A 539 0.25 -9.98 20.37
N ASP A 540 0.51 -10.82 21.36
CA ASP A 540 1.87 -10.94 21.94
C ASP A 540 2.90 -11.48 20.92
N ASN A 541 2.51 -11.61 19.65
CA ASN A 541 3.27 -12.23 18.59
C ASN A 541 3.55 -11.23 17.46
N PHE A 542 3.76 -9.96 17.80
CA PHE A 542 4.62 -9.05 17.03
C PHE A 542 6.02 -9.64 17.04
N SER A 543 6.20 -10.78 16.36
CA SER A 543 7.39 -11.60 16.38
C SER A 543 8.54 -10.67 16.00
N PRO A 544 9.36 -10.19 16.94
CA PRO A 544 10.38 -9.23 16.59
C PRO A 544 11.33 -9.94 15.61
N PRO A 545 12.06 -9.18 14.78
CA PRO A 545 13.14 -9.76 13.99
C PRO A 545 13.98 -10.66 14.90
N ALA A 546 14.19 -11.92 14.51
CA ALA A 546 14.81 -12.91 15.38
C ALA A 546 16.17 -12.43 15.95
N SER A 547 16.91 -11.67 15.14
CA SER A 547 18.14 -10.96 15.52
C SER A 547 18.47 -9.86 14.50
N GLY A 548 19.56 -9.13 14.74
CA GLY A 548 20.10 -8.14 13.80
C GLY A 548 19.73 -6.68 14.12
N PRO A 549 20.24 -5.73 13.32
CA PRO A 549 20.11 -4.29 13.58
C PRO A 549 18.64 -3.80 13.56
N ARG A 550 17.77 -4.50 12.82
CA ARG A 550 16.33 -4.20 12.76
C ARG A 550 15.62 -4.37 14.09
N ARG A 551 16.06 -5.32 14.93
CA ARG A 551 15.36 -5.66 16.18
C ARG A 551 15.30 -4.48 17.15
N ALA A 552 16.43 -3.82 17.39
CA ALA A 552 16.48 -2.68 18.31
C ALA A 552 15.60 -1.51 17.84
N ILE A 553 15.56 -1.25 16.53
CA ILE A 553 14.71 -0.22 15.93
C ILE A 553 13.23 -0.59 16.07
N HIS A 554 12.87 -1.84 15.75
CA HIS A 554 11.52 -2.36 15.91
C HIS A 554 11.03 -2.28 17.36
N GLU A 555 11.83 -2.71 18.33
CA GLU A 555 11.52 -2.63 19.76
C GLU A 555 11.37 -1.16 20.21
N ARG A 556 12.25 -0.25 19.76
CA ARG A 556 12.14 1.20 20.02
C ARG A 556 10.86 1.80 19.47
N MET A 557 10.51 1.49 18.22
CA MET A 557 9.28 1.92 17.55
C MET A 557 8.05 1.51 18.36
N PHE A 558 7.93 0.23 18.73
CA PHE A 558 6.77 -0.22 19.50
C PHE A 558 6.73 0.31 20.93
N ALA A 559 7.87 0.42 21.62
CA ALA A 559 7.92 1.03 22.94
C ALA A 559 7.50 2.51 22.88
N ASN A 560 7.95 3.24 21.87
CA ASN A 560 7.55 4.64 21.67
C ASN A 560 6.09 4.78 21.21
N PHE A 561 5.56 3.82 20.45
CA PHE A 561 4.13 3.78 20.10
C PHE A 561 3.30 3.75 21.38
N ALA A 562 3.61 2.80 22.27
CA ALA A 562 2.90 2.65 23.54
C ALA A 562 3.01 3.90 24.42
N ARG A 563 4.23 4.47 24.57
CA ARG A 563 4.43 5.71 25.35
C ARG A 563 3.67 6.90 24.77
N MET A 564 3.74 7.10 23.46
CA MET A 564 3.03 8.16 22.75
C MET A 564 1.53 8.08 23.07
N TRP A 565 0.91 6.92 22.89
CA TRP A 565 -0.51 6.76 23.10
C TRP A 565 -0.95 6.89 24.55
N ILE A 566 -0.15 6.41 25.51
CA ILE A 566 -0.45 6.61 26.93
C ILE A 566 -0.51 8.11 27.25
N TYR A 567 0.48 8.90 26.83
CA TYR A 567 0.46 10.34 27.05
C TYR A 567 -0.69 11.04 26.33
N LEU A 568 -0.99 10.67 25.08
CA LEU A 568 -2.08 11.28 24.32
C LEU A 568 -3.45 10.96 24.91
N VAL A 569 -3.68 9.72 25.36
CA VAL A 569 -4.94 9.32 26.01
C VAL A 569 -5.13 10.06 27.34
N GLU A 570 -4.07 10.20 28.14
CA GLU A 570 -4.10 10.98 29.38
C GLU A 570 -4.50 12.44 29.11
N ASP A 571 -3.87 13.08 28.12
CA ASP A 571 -4.15 14.47 27.73
C ASP A 571 -5.59 14.64 27.20
N ASP A 572 -6.04 13.74 26.34
CA ASP A 572 -7.39 13.77 25.78
C ASP A 572 -8.46 13.59 26.88
N LEU A 573 -8.26 12.67 27.83
CA LEU A 573 -9.16 12.52 28.98
C LEU A 573 -9.18 13.75 29.88
N ARG A 574 -8.02 14.38 30.13
CA ARG A 574 -7.94 15.61 30.94
C ARG A 574 -8.66 16.78 30.28
N THR A 575 -8.52 16.92 28.97
CA THR A 575 -9.02 18.07 28.21
C THR A 575 -10.47 17.93 27.84
N SER A 576 -10.89 16.76 27.35
CA SER A 576 -12.26 16.56 26.88
C SER A 576 -13.20 16.06 27.98
N GLY A 577 -12.67 15.37 29.00
CA GLY A 577 -13.49 14.68 29.99
C GLY A 577 -14.40 13.60 29.38
N THR A 578 -14.06 13.08 28.20
CA THR A 578 -14.86 12.09 27.47
C THR A 578 -14.03 10.89 27.02
N VAL A 579 -14.67 9.74 26.94
CA VAL A 579 -14.05 8.46 26.56
C VAL A 579 -14.99 7.70 25.64
N TYR A 580 -14.44 6.90 24.72
CA TYR A 580 -15.23 5.98 23.88
C TYR A 580 -14.81 4.52 24.13
N GLY A 581 -15.69 3.73 24.74
CA GLY A 581 -15.41 2.34 25.09
C GLY A 581 -14.41 2.21 26.24
N ARG A 582 -14.71 2.85 27.38
CA ARG A 582 -13.89 2.88 28.60
C ARG A 582 -13.51 1.47 29.06
N ASP A 583 -14.53 0.71 29.41
CA ASP A 583 -14.50 -0.66 29.86
C ASP A 583 -15.30 -1.45 28.83
N GLY A 584 -14.84 -2.63 28.42
CA GLY A 584 -15.53 -3.45 27.42
C GLY A 584 -16.92 -3.96 27.83
N ALA A 585 -17.64 -3.27 28.72
CA ALA A 585 -18.91 -3.67 29.29
C ALA A 585 -19.91 -2.50 29.31
N PHE A 586 -20.70 -2.36 28.24
CA PHE A 586 -22.06 -1.83 28.40
C PHE A 586 -23.02 -3.02 28.56
N GLY A 587 -23.49 -3.27 29.79
CA GLY A 587 -24.67 -4.12 30.01
C GLY A 587 -24.43 -5.61 30.26
N GLY A 588 -23.37 -6.00 30.96
CA GLY A 588 -23.29 -7.34 31.56
C GLY A 588 -22.86 -8.49 30.64
N ALA A 589 -22.19 -8.19 29.52
CA ALA A 589 -21.46 -9.19 28.75
C ALA A 589 -20.19 -9.67 29.52
N PRO A 590 -19.70 -10.90 29.26
CA PRO A 590 -18.54 -11.44 29.95
C PRO A 590 -17.29 -10.60 29.69
N THR A 591 -16.41 -10.55 30.68
CA THR A 591 -15.35 -9.55 30.86
C THR A 591 -14.27 -9.56 29.77
N ASN A 592 -14.25 -10.55 28.90
CA ASN A 592 -13.20 -10.81 27.92
C ASN A 592 -13.17 -9.85 26.72
N GLU A 593 -14.09 -8.88 26.59
CA GLU A 593 -14.23 -8.05 25.38
C GLU A 593 -13.27 -6.84 25.25
N GLY A 594 -12.53 -6.48 26.31
CA GLY A 594 -11.50 -5.43 26.27
C GLY A 594 -12.04 -3.99 26.06
N GLY A 595 -11.35 -2.99 26.61
CA GLY A 595 -11.69 -1.57 26.45
C GLY A 595 -10.45 -0.67 26.44
N LEU A 596 -10.63 0.65 26.41
CA LEU A 596 -9.52 1.60 26.46
C LEU A 596 -8.58 1.32 27.65
N LEU A 597 -9.13 1.06 28.84
CA LEU A 597 -8.31 0.79 30.02
C LEU A 597 -7.49 -0.49 29.89
N SER A 598 -8.05 -1.54 29.28
CA SER A 598 -7.30 -2.75 28.98
C SER A 598 -6.17 -2.45 27.99
N ALA A 599 -6.42 -1.65 26.96
CA ALA A 599 -5.41 -1.30 25.94
C ALA A 599 -4.24 -0.51 26.56
N VAL A 600 -4.54 0.45 27.44
CA VAL A 600 -3.54 1.22 28.17
C VAL A 600 -2.68 0.32 29.07
N ARG A 601 -3.30 -0.62 29.79
CA ARG A 601 -2.56 -1.60 30.63
C ARG A 601 -1.70 -2.54 29.80
N PHE A 602 -2.21 -3.02 28.66
CA PHE A 602 -1.45 -3.81 27.71
C PHE A 602 -0.22 -3.03 27.23
N MET A 603 -0.40 -1.78 26.79
CA MET A 603 0.71 -0.92 26.36
C MET A 603 1.74 -0.68 27.47
N ARG A 604 1.31 -0.48 28.72
CA ARG A 604 2.21 -0.37 29.87
C ARG A 604 3.03 -1.64 30.10
N ARG A 605 2.37 -2.81 30.06
CA ARG A 605 3.05 -4.10 30.19
C ARG A 605 4.05 -4.30 29.05
N TRP A 606 3.66 -3.90 27.85
CA TRP A 606 4.49 -4.00 26.65
C TRP A 606 5.76 -3.16 26.75
N VAL A 607 5.66 -1.91 27.21
CA VAL A 607 6.85 -1.07 27.47
C VAL A 607 7.81 -1.76 28.44
N LYS A 608 7.29 -2.35 29.53
CA LYS A 608 8.10 -3.09 30.50
C LYS A 608 8.80 -4.29 29.84
N ASP A 609 8.06 -5.07 29.06
CA ASP A 609 8.59 -6.29 28.44
C ASP A 609 9.64 -5.98 27.36
N LEU A 610 9.47 -4.90 26.59
CA LEU A 610 10.45 -4.47 25.57
C LEU A 610 11.72 -3.85 26.16
N GLU A 611 11.62 -3.09 27.26
CA GLU A 611 12.76 -2.36 27.82
C GLU A 611 13.38 -3.07 29.03
N GLY A 612 12.78 -4.16 29.50
CA GLY A 612 13.25 -4.98 30.62
C GLY A 612 13.09 -4.34 32.00
N ALA A 613 12.41 -3.19 32.12
CA ALA A 613 12.21 -2.47 33.37
C ALA A 613 10.91 -1.67 33.36
N ASP A 614 10.36 -1.39 34.55
CA ASP A 614 9.23 -0.48 34.71
C ASP A 614 9.66 0.97 34.41
N ASP A 615 8.72 1.79 33.93
CA ASP A 615 8.92 3.19 33.59
C ASP A 615 8.01 4.05 34.50
N PRO A 616 8.54 4.65 35.58
CA PRO A 616 7.72 5.31 36.60
C PRO A 616 6.82 6.44 36.06
N ALA A 617 7.23 7.11 34.98
CA ALA A 617 6.42 8.14 34.34
C ALA A 617 5.20 7.54 33.63
N ILE A 618 5.39 6.39 32.97
CA ILE A 618 4.30 5.64 32.33
C ILE A 618 3.37 5.03 33.38
N ASP A 619 3.92 4.49 34.47
CA ASP A 619 3.12 3.98 35.58
C ASP A 619 2.23 5.07 36.19
N ALA A 620 2.79 6.26 36.42
CA ALA A 620 2.04 7.42 36.89
C ALA A 620 0.94 7.86 35.90
N ALA A 621 1.25 7.91 34.61
CA ALA A 621 0.28 8.27 33.57
C ALA A 621 -0.87 7.25 33.50
N VAL A 622 -0.59 5.95 33.62
CA VAL A 622 -1.61 4.89 33.62
C VAL A 622 -2.54 5.03 34.83
N VAL A 623 -2.00 5.26 36.03
CA VAL A 623 -2.81 5.55 37.23
C VAL A 623 -3.67 6.80 37.01
N SER A 624 -3.11 7.85 36.40
CA SER A 624 -3.88 9.07 36.09
C SER A 624 -5.02 8.79 35.11
N ILE A 625 -4.77 8.03 34.03
CA ILE A 625 -5.78 7.62 33.05
C ILE A 625 -6.91 6.85 33.72
N GLU A 626 -6.59 5.86 34.57
CA GLU A 626 -7.62 5.09 35.28
C GLU A 626 -8.46 5.96 36.21
N SER A 627 -7.85 6.96 36.86
CA SER A 627 -8.57 7.92 37.70
C SER A 627 -9.49 8.82 36.87
N LEU A 628 -8.97 9.39 35.77
CA LEU A 628 -9.71 10.30 34.90
C LEU A 628 -10.88 9.58 34.20
N ALA A 629 -10.64 8.37 33.73
CA ALA A 629 -11.61 7.56 33.01
C ALA A 629 -12.85 7.25 33.87
N LYS A 630 -12.70 7.05 35.19
CA LYS A 630 -13.84 6.82 36.12
C LYS A 630 -14.86 7.95 36.08
N SER A 631 -14.40 9.19 35.95
CA SER A 631 -15.26 10.39 35.89
C SER A 631 -15.59 10.86 34.47
N ALA A 632 -14.89 10.37 33.45
CA ALA A 632 -15.11 10.78 32.07
C ALA A 632 -16.50 10.39 31.58
N ARG A 633 -17.15 11.22 30.77
CA ARG A 633 -18.41 10.88 30.10
C ARG A 633 -18.15 9.87 28.99
N GLU A 634 -18.82 8.72 29.09
CA GLU A 634 -18.76 7.68 28.06
C GLU A 634 -19.60 8.07 26.85
N LEU A 635 -19.00 8.00 25.66
CA LEU A 635 -19.59 8.39 24.38
C LEU A 635 -20.20 7.21 23.65
N ARG A 636 -19.70 5.98 23.87
CA ARG A 636 -20.28 4.78 23.28
C ARG A 636 -21.64 4.52 23.92
N THR A 637 -22.67 4.30 23.11
CA THR A 637 -24.00 3.93 23.61
C THR A 637 -24.12 2.42 23.79
N LYS A 638 -25.11 1.97 24.57
CA LYS A 638 -25.42 0.54 24.72
C LYS A 638 -25.80 -0.10 23.39
N ASP A 639 -26.62 0.57 22.58
CA ASP A 639 -27.07 0.03 21.28
C ASP A 639 -25.88 -0.19 20.32
N ASN A 640 -24.90 0.72 20.33
CA ASN A 640 -23.67 0.60 19.53
C ASN A 640 -22.70 -0.44 20.09
N TYR A 641 -22.80 -0.74 21.38
CA TYR A 641 -22.11 -1.87 21.96
C TYR A 641 -22.76 -3.17 21.47
N ASP A 642 -24.05 -3.37 21.71
CA ASP A 642 -24.78 -4.60 21.41
C ASP A 642 -24.78 -4.98 19.91
N ARG A 643 -24.78 -4.00 19.00
CA ARG A 643 -24.82 -4.24 17.54
C ARG A 643 -23.46 -4.50 16.91
N GLU A 644 -22.36 -4.07 17.54
CA GLU A 644 -21.06 -3.94 16.88
C GLU A 644 -19.89 -4.36 17.78
N ASN A 645 -19.81 -5.65 18.04
CA ASN A 645 -18.68 -6.27 18.74
C ASN A 645 -17.49 -6.54 17.79
N GLY A 646 -17.13 -5.54 16.98
CA GLY A 646 -16.03 -5.62 16.01
C GLY A 646 -14.66 -5.91 16.64
N LEU A 647 -14.55 -5.76 17.96
CA LEU A 647 -13.39 -6.21 18.74
C LEU A 647 -13.62 -7.67 19.13
N GLN A 648 -12.95 -8.58 18.44
CA GLN A 648 -12.78 -9.97 18.86
C GLN A 648 -11.40 -10.06 19.50
N PRO A 649 -11.31 -9.88 20.82
CA PRO A 649 -10.04 -9.96 21.53
C PRO A 649 -9.39 -11.33 21.35
N THR A 650 -8.06 -11.34 21.29
CA THR A 650 -7.28 -12.53 21.61
C THR A 650 -7.60 -12.94 23.05
N SER A 651 -7.44 -14.21 23.41
CA SER A 651 -7.85 -14.78 24.72
C SER A 651 -7.16 -14.17 25.97
N ARG A 652 -6.35 -13.11 25.82
CA ARG A 652 -5.51 -12.52 26.88
C ARG A 652 -5.91 -11.14 27.36
N TRP A 653 -6.94 -10.51 26.78
CA TRP A 653 -7.46 -9.25 27.32
C TRP A 653 -7.96 -9.37 28.76
N ALA A 654 -8.30 -10.59 29.19
CA ALA A 654 -8.59 -10.91 30.59
C ALA A 654 -7.43 -10.59 31.55
N ASP A 655 -6.17 -10.74 31.09
CA ASP A 655 -4.97 -10.44 31.88
C ASP A 655 -4.88 -8.95 32.25
N PHE A 656 -5.62 -8.08 31.54
CA PHE A 656 -5.58 -6.62 31.67
C PHE A 656 -6.88 -6.01 32.21
N GLN A 657 -7.77 -6.82 32.79
CA GLN A 657 -9.01 -6.33 33.41
C GLN A 657 -8.78 -5.70 34.79
N THR A 658 -7.76 -6.16 35.50
CA THR A 658 -7.44 -5.67 36.84
C THR A 658 -6.79 -4.28 36.75
N PRO A 659 -7.27 -3.29 37.53
CA PRO A 659 -6.60 -2.00 37.67
C PRO A 659 -5.13 -2.13 38.04
N TYR A 660 -4.30 -1.27 37.47
CA TYR A 660 -2.89 -1.22 37.83
C TYR A 660 -2.75 -0.63 39.25
N ALA A 661 -2.21 -1.43 40.17
CA ALA A 661 -1.83 -0.98 41.50
C ALA A 661 -0.28 -0.93 41.56
N PRO A 662 0.32 0.25 41.75
CA PRO A 662 1.77 0.41 41.80
C PRO A 662 2.44 -0.28 43.00
#